data_AF-A0A428ZN55-F1
#
_entry.id   AF-A0A428ZN55-F1
#
_cell.length_a   1.000
_cell.length_b   1.000
_cell.length_c   1.000
_cell.angle_alpha   90.00
_cell.angle_beta   90.00
_cell.angle_gamma   90.00
#
_symmetry.space_group_name_H-M   'P 1'
#
loop_
_entity.id
_entity.type
_entity.pdbx_description
1 polymer ?
#
loop_
_entity_poly.entity_id
_entity_poly.type
_entity_poly.pdbx_seq_one_letter_code
_entity_poly.pdbx_strand_id
1 'polypeptide(L)'
;MRRLVGVLAVTIAALTFGIVASRPAPPPAEVPPGSDFAAAARTIEALLDPASGIDPIALLPADFSTVEKVVPGRLRAPDGTMRAVHVDGGCSTPLGDENTRWDYSVGCKAHDLGYDLLRYAEKKGHPLPADLRRRLDDQLSRDMHKQCELNPQNSAGLCEMVADLYTVGLVVNSWHQRWGPPRAEPISSWAVGLLVVIFLFAGRPPWSRRSPAPGAPEAPPVDYMSMLRVLSMAGIVVGETVLAFTHASGFWLLQLAPLLFFAGGHANVLAWRSSEGDYGAYLAIRIHELLRPVFAFVLAWLLIPLTLELLDAPDGTIASVGPLVLEPLWVLGIFLITVAACPAMEWLYDRFRAAVPLAFLVGSTVVHAIGSTDAYLLVSGLLLALGFGQLAFHWEDGPLRQVPRPVLIGVAVAALLGFVFLRYLPLLGIAQVSLACTVRTFHWVPARAIGFLRSRPMTVYLVYVGLVLLYAGLTSSVGLDWFTRPRTWLAISMITAAILVAFFWYERRPRPVAALVGPVNGVQALACVLGVGYATLGVLGFAVTGVTWHIGAPALLGMALDPLANLIHLMLGGYLLHVVHTGKSGRTWPWLLTAAACVPPILSTWSPFGTVVHGATAVVALAIAGHVTVVRIRTKATVVNAG
;
A
#
# COMPACT_ATOMS: atom_id res chain seq x y z
N MET A 1 -30.44 8.19 0.91
CA MET A 1 -29.61 8.38 2.12
C MET A 1 -28.46 7.37 2.27
N ARG A 2 -28.70 6.07 2.53
CA ARG A 2 -27.61 5.09 2.79
C ARG A 2 -26.54 4.94 1.69
N ARG A 3 -26.93 4.98 0.40
CA ARG A 3 -25.97 4.99 -0.72
C ARG A 3 -25.13 6.26 -0.75
N LEU A 4 -25.76 7.40 -0.50
CA LEU A 4 -25.12 8.72 -0.51
C LEU A 4 -24.10 8.83 0.62
N VAL A 5 -24.44 8.37 1.83
CA VAL A 5 -23.52 8.27 2.97
C VAL A 5 -22.34 7.35 2.67
N GLY A 6 -22.59 6.19 2.03
CA GLY A 6 -21.52 5.28 1.63
C GLY A 6 -20.59 5.86 0.57
N VAL A 7 -21.13 6.59 -0.41
CA VAL A 7 -20.32 7.30 -1.41
C VAL A 7 -19.50 8.40 -0.75
N LEU A 8 -20.13 9.24 0.08
CA LEU A 8 -19.44 10.32 0.79
C LEU A 8 -18.29 9.79 1.67
N ALA A 9 -18.54 8.75 2.47
CA ALA A 9 -17.52 8.15 3.32
C ALA A 9 -16.33 7.62 2.52
N VAL A 10 -16.58 6.99 1.36
CA VAL A 10 -15.49 6.49 0.50
C VAL A 10 -14.80 7.62 -0.25
N THR A 11 -15.51 8.65 -0.69
CA THR A 11 -14.91 9.84 -1.30
C THR A 11 -13.98 10.52 -0.31
N ILE A 12 -14.40 10.69 0.95
CA ILE A 12 -13.54 11.23 2.02
C ILE A 12 -12.32 10.32 2.23
N ALA A 13 -12.52 9.01 2.35
CA ALA A 13 -11.42 8.05 2.50
C ALA A 13 -10.43 8.09 1.33
N ALA A 14 -10.92 8.19 0.09
CA ALA A 14 -10.11 8.30 -1.11
C ALA A 14 -9.37 9.64 -1.20
N LEU A 15 -10.02 10.73 -0.78
CA LEU A 15 -9.40 12.05 -0.69
C LEU A 15 -8.25 12.06 0.32
N THR A 16 -8.52 11.58 1.54
CA THR A 16 -7.50 11.40 2.59
C THR A 16 -6.37 10.51 2.10
N PHE A 17 -6.70 9.41 1.41
CA PHE A 17 -5.68 8.53 0.85
C PHE A 17 -4.81 9.24 -0.17
N GLY A 18 -5.41 9.91 -1.17
CA GLY A 18 -4.65 10.57 -2.22
C GLY A 18 -3.70 11.64 -1.68
N ILE A 19 -4.14 12.40 -0.68
CA ILE A 19 -3.29 13.39 0.01
C ILE A 19 -2.11 12.71 0.71
N VAL A 20 -2.34 11.61 1.43
CA VAL A 20 -1.27 10.92 2.19
C VAL A 20 -0.32 10.13 1.29
N ALA A 21 -0.84 9.47 0.26
CA ALA A 21 -0.06 8.66 -0.68
C ALA A 21 0.76 9.52 -1.67
N SER A 22 0.35 10.77 -1.91
CA SER A 22 1.10 11.73 -2.72
C SER A 22 2.27 12.39 -1.98
N ARG A 23 2.37 12.20 -0.66
CA ARG A 23 3.48 12.75 0.13
C ARG A 23 4.81 12.15 -0.37
N PRO A 24 5.89 12.95 -0.46
CA PRO A 24 7.19 12.45 -0.85
C PRO A 24 7.75 11.47 0.19
N ALA A 25 8.85 10.80 -0.16
CA ALA A 25 9.62 10.03 0.80
C ALA A 25 10.12 10.92 1.96
N PRO A 26 10.17 10.40 3.20
CA PRO A 26 10.66 11.18 4.34
C PRO A 26 12.13 11.57 4.15
N PRO A 27 12.54 12.77 4.61
CA PRO A 27 13.96 13.14 4.69
C PRO A 27 14.70 12.25 5.71
N PRO A 28 16.04 12.19 5.66
CA PRO A 28 16.84 11.45 6.64
C PRO A 28 16.66 12.03 8.05
N ALA A 29 16.82 11.18 9.07
CA ALA A 29 16.72 11.61 10.47
C ALA A 29 17.94 12.45 10.92
N GLU A 30 19.10 12.24 10.30
CA GLU A 30 20.36 12.88 10.68
C GLU A 30 20.95 13.69 9.53
N VAL A 31 21.79 14.66 9.87
CA VAL A 31 22.51 15.45 8.88
C VAL A 31 23.48 14.53 8.12
N PRO A 32 23.41 14.48 6.79
CA PRO A 32 24.32 13.69 5.96
C PRO A 32 25.79 14.05 6.21
N PRO A 33 26.73 13.09 6.15
CA PRO A 33 28.14 13.38 6.28
C PRO A 33 28.61 14.26 5.12
N GLY A 34 29.28 15.37 5.43
CA GLY A 34 29.82 16.31 4.44
C GLY A 34 29.91 17.74 4.97
N SER A 35 30.96 18.48 4.56
CA SER A 35 31.19 19.87 5.01
C SER A 35 30.04 20.79 4.61
N ASP A 36 29.51 20.61 3.40
CA ASP A 36 28.52 21.51 2.79
C ASP A 36 27.14 21.33 3.45
N PHE A 37 26.74 20.08 3.73
CA PHE A 37 25.49 19.77 4.44
C PHE A 37 25.54 20.25 5.89
N ALA A 38 26.67 20.04 6.56
CA ALA A 38 26.87 20.53 7.92
C ALA A 38 26.89 22.07 7.97
N ALA A 39 27.45 22.74 6.95
CA ALA A 39 27.41 24.20 6.82
C ALA A 39 26.00 24.72 6.58
N ALA A 40 25.23 24.09 5.68
CA ALA A 40 23.84 24.44 5.44
C ALA A 40 22.98 24.28 6.70
N ALA A 41 23.10 23.15 7.40
CA ALA A 41 22.39 22.91 8.67
C ALA A 41 22.76 23.94 9.76
N ARG A 42 24.06 24.22 9.96
CA ARG A 42 24.52 25.25 10.91
C ARG A 42 24.04 26.66 10.54
N THR A 43 23.94 26.95 9.24
CA THR A 43 23.41 28.24 8.78
C THR A 43 21.93 28.38 9.14
N ILE A 44 21.14 27.32 8.95
CA ILE A 44 19.73 27.30 9.38
C ILE A 44 19.62 27.47 10.89
N GLU A 45 20.46 26.78 11.67
CA GLU A 45 20.50 26.96 13.14
C GLU A 45 20.76 28.42 13.52
N ALA A 46 21.71 29.09 12.86
CA ALA A 46 21.98 30.52 13.08
C ALA A 46 20.82 31.44 12.63
N LEU A 47 20.08 31.08 11.56
CA LEU A 47 18.86 31.80 11.17
C LEU A 47 17.76 31.73 12.24
N LEU A 48 17.69 30.60 12.95
CA LEU A 48 16.69 30.32 13.98
C LEU A 48 17.01 31.00 15.33
N ASP A 49 18.26 31.42 15.54
CA ASP A 49 18.69 32.16 16.73
C ASP A 49 19.38 33.49 16.37
N PRO A 50 18.60 34.52 15.97
CA PRO A 50 19.14 35.84 15.63
C PRO A 50 19.77 36.58 16.83
N ALA A 51 19.51 36.12 18.06
CA ALA A 51 20.08 36.70 19.28
C ALA A 51 21.50 36.17 19.58
N SER A 52 21.90 35.05 18.97
CA SER A 52 23.23 34.45 19.14
C SER A 52 24.40 35.36 18.74
N GLY A 53 24.15 36.39 17.91
CA GLY A 53 25.19 37.26 17.36
C GLY A 53 26.02 36.61 16.24
N ILE A 54 25.72 35.37 15.87
CA ILE A 54 26.34 34.66 14.75
C ILE A 54 25.71 35.16 13.46
N ASP A 55 26.51 35.62 12.50
CA ASP A 55 26.01 36.03 11.18
C ASP A 55 25.78 34.81 10.28
N PRO A 56 24.53 34.46 9.94
CA PRO A 56 24.24 33.27 9.13
C PRO A 56 24.85 33.36 7.73
N ILE A 57 25.01 34.57 7.17
CA ILE A 57 25.59 34.75 5.83
C ILE A 57 27.05 34.30 5.80
N ALA A 58 27.78 34.48 6.91
CA ALA A 58 29.17 34.05 7.01
C ALA A 58 29.32 32.51 7.08
N LEU A 59 28.24 31.78 7.38
CA LEU A 59 28.22 30.32 7.49
C LEU A 59 27.75 29.62 6.20
N LEU A 60 27.27 30.38 5.21
CA LEU A 60 26.76 29.83 3.97
C LEU A 60 27.80 28.93 3.27
N PRO A 61 27.38 27.81 2.67
CA PRO A 61 28.24 27.04 1.78
C PRO A 61 28.82 27.93 0.67
N ALA A 62 30.10 27.74 0.34
CA ALA A 62 30.83 28.65 -0.56
C ALA A 62 30.21 28.76 -1.97
N ASP A 63 29.53 27.72 -2.44
CA ASP A 63 28.88 27.67 -3.74
C ASP A 63 27.35 27.86 -3.66
N PHE A 64 26.79 28.18 -2.49
CA PHE A 64 25.36 28.32 -2.26
C PHE A 64 24.69 29.27 -3.28
N SER A 65 25.20 30.50 -3.39
CA SER A 65 24.63 31.49 -4.32
C SER A 65 24.77 31.08 -5.79
N THR A 66 25.76 30.26 -6.14
CA THR A 66 25.91 29.73 -7.51
C THR A 66 24.89 28.64 -7.81
N VAL A 67 24.63 27.76 -6.84
CA VAL A 67 23.70 26.61 -6.99
C VAL A 67 22.24 27.06 -6.91
N GLU A 68 21.89 27.89 -5.93
CA GLU A 68 20.52 28.38 -5.75
C GLU A 68 20.20 29.59 -6.62
N LYS A 69 21.22 30.31 -7.12
CA LYS A 69 21.05 31.58 -7.83
C LYS A 69 20.31 32.63 -6.98
N VAL A 70 20.56 32.59 -5.68
CA VAL A 70 19.95 33.47 -4.66
C VAL A 70 20.95 34.52 -4.20
N VAL A 71 20.47 35.74 -4.00
CA VAL A 71 21.22 36.85 -3.42
C VAL A 71 20.90 36.95 -1.92
N PRO A 72 21.78 36.45 -1.03
CA PRO A 72 21.62 36.62 0.40
C PRO A 72 21.94 38.08 0.81
N GLY A 73 21.22 38.60 1.79
CA GLY A 73 21.43 39.94 2.33
C GLY A 73 20.96 40.06 3.76
N ARG A 74 21.07 41.25 4.34
CA ARG A 74 20.68 41.51 5.73
C ARG A 74 19.61 42.59 5.76
N LEU A 75 18.52 42.35 6.49
CA LEU A 75 17.47 43.33 6.73
C LEU A 75 17.22 43.45 8.23
N ARG A 76 16.81 44.64 8.66
CA ARG A 76 16.39 44.88 10.04
C ARG A 76 14.92 44.52 10.17
N ALA A 77 14.61 43.59 11.07
CA ALA A 77 13.24 43.22 11.39
C ALA A 77 12.57 44.29 12.29
N PRO A 78 11.23 44.34 12.34
CA PRO A 78 10.48 45.30 13.15
C PRO A 78 10.74 45.20 14.66
N ASP A 79 11.19 44.04 15.15
CA ASP A 79 11.63 43.83 16.53
C ASP A 79 13.05 44.37 16.81
N GLY A 80 13.69 44.96 15.81
CA GLY A 80 15.03 45.55 15.89
C GLY A 80 16.17 44.59 15.58
N THR A 81 15.91 43.28 15.43
CA THR A 81 16.93 42.28 15.12
C THR A 81 17.43 42.41 13.67
N MET A 82 18.69 42.04 13.42
CA MET A 82 19.21 41.93 12.06
C MET A 82 19.01 40.48 11.59
N ARG A 83 18.27 40.31 10.49
CA ARG A 83 17.95 39.01 9.90
C ARG A 83 18.73 38.82 8.61
N ALA A 84 19.31 37.63 8.42
CA ALA A 84 19.79 37.21 7.11
C ALA A 84 18.58 36.78 6.26
N VAL A 85 18.53 37.22 5.00
CA VAL A 85 17.36 37.11 4.14
C VAL A 85 17.73 36.79 2.70
N HIS A 86 16.80 36.22 1.95
CA HIS A 86 16.81 36.23 0.49
C HIS A 86 16.28 37.61 0.05
N VAL A 87 17.13 38.46 -0.51
CA VAL A 87 16.81 39.87 -0.78
C VAL A 87 15.61 40.02 -1.73
N ASP A 88 15.58 39.21 -2.79
CA ASP A 88 14.53 39.16 -3.82
C ASP A 88 13.37 38.21 -3.47
N GLY A 89 13.40 37.60 -2.27
CA GLY A 89 12.32 36.75 -1.78
C GLY A 89 11.07 37.55 -1.41
N GLY A 90 10.00 36.87 -0.99
CA GLY A 90 8.75 37.57 -0.66
C GLY A 90 7.69 36.67 -0.05
N CYS A 91 6.71 37.29 0.63
CA CYS A 91 5.58 36.54 1.15
C CYS A 91 4.68 36.09 0.01
N SER A 92 4.59 34.78 -0.22
CA SER A 92 3.63 34.20 -1.16
C SER A 92 2.22 34.34 -0.59
N THR A 93 1.44 35.31 -1.06
CA THR A 93 0.07 35.54 -0.57
C THR A 93 -0.95 34.88 -1.51
N PRO A 94 -1.98 34.17 -0.99
CA PRO A 94 -3.03 33.59 -1.83
C PRO A 94 -3.89 34.62 -2.58
N LEU A 95 -3.82 35.89 -2.17
CA LEU A 95 -4.66 36.99 -2.64
C LEU A 95 -3.89 38.02 -3.51
N GLY A 96 -2.59 37.79 -3.77
CA GLY A 96 -1.81 38.60 -4.71
C GLY A 96 -1.28 39.94 -4.17
N ASP A 97 -1.43 40.22 -2.87
CA ASP A 97 -0.82 41.39 -2.24
C ASP A 97 0.64 41.07 -1.86
N GLU A 98 1.62 41.87 -2.29
CA GLU A 98 3.00 41.70 -1.84
C GLU A 98 3.11 42.05 -0.33
N ASN A 99 3.67 41.14 0.48
CA ASN A 99 3.98 41.30 1.91
C ASN A 99 2.80 41.51 2.88
N THR A 100 1.55 41.39 2.41
CA THR A 100 0.32 41.75 3.14
C THR A 100 0.32 43.22 3.61
N ARG A 101 -0.85 43.75 3.99
CA ARG A 101 -0.93 45.13 4.51
C ARG A 101 -0.09 45.38 5.77
N TRP A 102 0.25 44.34 6.54
CA TRP A 102 0.99 44.44 7.82
C TRP A 102 2.50 44.28 7.69
N ASP A 103 3.03 44.11 6.48
CA ASP A 103 4.46 43.96 6.18
C ASP A 103 5.12 42.78 6.92
N TYR A 104 4.84 41.57 6.47
CA TYR A 104 5.52 40.34 6.92
C TYR A 104 6.88 40.13 6.23
N SER A 105 7.36 41.11 5.46
CA SER A 105 8.39 40.90 4.45
C SER A 105 9.70 40.33 5.00
N VAL A 106 10.23 40.90 6.08
CA VAL A 106 11.52 40.48 6.64
C VAL A 106 11.46 39.03 7.14
N GLY A 107 10.37 38.65 7.82
CA GLY A 107 10.15 37.27 8.28
C GLY A 107 10.07 36.30 7.10
N CYS A 108 9.27 36.61 6.07
CA CYS A 108 9.15 35.78 4.88
C CYS A 108 10.49 35.64 4.13
N LYS A 109 11.24 36.72 3.95
CA LYS A 109 12.52 36.67 3.24
C LYS A 109 13.60 35.91 4.04
N ALA A 110 13.56 35.95 5.36
CA ALA A 110 14.42 35.13 6.22
C ALA A 110 14.06 33.64 6.10
N HIS A 111 12.76 33.35 6.08
CA HIS A 111 12.23 32.01 5.88
C HIS A 111 12.59 31.44 4.51
N ASP A 112 12.47 32.23 3.44
CA ASP A 112 12.87 31.87 2.07
C ASP A 112 14.34 31.46 2.01
N LEU A 113 15.25 32.20 2.66
CA LEU A 113 16.67 31.84 2.71
C LEU A 113 16.90 30.48 3.40
N GLY A 114 16.16 30.20 4.47
CA GLY A 114 16.19 28.88 5.12
C GLY A 114 15.69 27.77 4.19
N TYR A 115 14.62 28.04 3.43
CA TYR A 115 14.07 27.13 2.42
C TYR A 115 15.04 26.88 1.27
N ASP A 116 15.78 27.89 0.83
CA ASP A 116 16.81 27.78 -0.20
C ASP A 116 17.98 26.90 0.25
N LEU A 117 18.34 26.94 1.54
CA LEU A 117 19.35 26.02 2.11
C LEU A 117 18.87 24.55 2.13
N LEU A 118 17.58 24.32 2.36
CA LEU A 118 16.99 22.98 2.24
C LEU A 118 17.04 22.48 0.79
N ARG A 119 16.71 23.35 -0.19
CA ARG A 119 16.78 23.04 -1.63
C ARG A 119 18.22 22.82 -2.11
N TYR A 120 19.17 23.59 -1.61
CA TYR A 120 20.60 23.45 -1.90
C TYR A 120 21.08 22.04 -1.55
N ALA A 121 20.79 21.59 -0.33
CA ALA A 121 21.18 20.26 0.13
C ALA A 121 20.54 19.15 -0.72
N GLU A 122 19.26 19.31 -1.08
CA GLU A 122 18.56 18.39 -1.99
C GLU A 122 19.20 18.31 -3.38
N LYS A 123 19.51 19.45 -4.02
CA LYS A 123 20.18 19.48 -5.33
C LYS A 123 21.57 18.85 -5.31
N LYS A 124 22.25 18.90 -4.16
CA LYS A 124 23.52 18.23 -3.89
C LYS A 124 23.37 16.73 -3.60
N GLY A 125 22.16 16.20 -3.62
CA GLY A 125 21.84 14.78 -3.52
C GLY A 125 21.46 14.31 -2.12
N HIS A 126 21.50 15.18 -1.11
CA HIS A 126 21.26 14.80 0.28
C HIS A 126 20.37 15.83 1.02
N PRO A 127 19.06 15.58 1.13
CA PRO A 127 18.17 16.46 1.87
C PRO A 127 18.52 16.50 3.37
N LEU A 128 18.28 17.65 4.01
CA LEU A 128 18.49 17.84 5.44
C LEU A 128 17.33 17.29 6.29
N PRO A 129 17.52 17.07 7.61
CA PRO A 129 16.47 16.55 8.50
C PRO A 129 15.23 17.42 8.59
N ALA A 130 14.08 16.75 8.81
CA ALA A 130 12.75 17.38 8.90
C ALA A 130 12.62 18.48 9.98
N ASP A 131 13.34 18.34 11.10
CA ASP A 131 13.28 19.27 12.23
C ASP A 131 13.66 20.71 11.83
N LEU A 132 14.64 20.86 10.92
CA LEU A 132 15.10 22.17 10.46
C LEU A 132 13.98 22.94 9.75
N ARG A 133 13.22 22.29 8.86
CA ARG A 133 12.05 22.93 8.22
C ARG A 133 10.96 23.21 9.23
N ARG A 134 10.67 22.29 10.14
CA ARG A 134 9.65 22.48 11.20
C ARG A 134 9.95 23.74 12.02
N ARG A 135 11.19 23.91 12.47
CA ARG A 135 11.62 25.09 13.24
C ARG A 135 11.64 26.38 12.42
N LEU A 136 11.99 26.31 11.13
CA LEU A 136 11.88 27.45 10.21
C LEU A 136 10.43 27.92 10.08
N ASP A 137 9.50 27.00 9.88
CA ASP A 137 8.08 27.30 9.77
C ASP A 137 7.50 27.87 11.08
N ASP A 138 7.87 27.28 12.22
CA ASP A 138 7.50 27.79 13.54
C ASP A 138 8.06 29.20 13.78
N GLN A 139 9.28 29.49 13.32
CA GLN A 139 9.86 30.82 13.41
C GLN A 139 9.12 31.82 12.55
N LEU A 140 8.75 31.47 11.31
CA LEU A 140 7.95 32.37 10.47
C LEU A 140 6.58 32.65 11.09
N SER A 141 5.93 31.63 11.66
CA SER A 141 4.68 31.81 12.40
C SER A 141 4.86 32.81 13.54
N ARG A 142 5.92 32.66 14.36
CA ARG A 142 6.24 33.63 15.43
C ARG A 142 6.51 35.03 14.89
N ASP A 143 7.28 35.17 13.80
CA ASP A 143 7.61 36.46 13.20
C ASP A 143 6.35 37.20 12.71
N MET A 144 5.38 36.48 12.12
CA MET A 144 4.10 37.06 11.68
C MET A 144 3.22 37.52 12.86
N HIS A 145 3.05 36.68 13.88
CA HIS A 145 2.27 37.04 15.07
C HIS A 145 2.93 38.19 15.85
N LYS A 146 4.27 38.19 15.92
CA LYS A 146 5.02 39.29 16.54
C LYS A 146 4.83 40.61 15.78
N GLN A 147 4.74 40.56 14.46
CA GLN A 147 4.42 41.74 13.67
C GLN A 147 3.02 42.29 13.98
N CYS A 148 2.04 41.41 14.25
CA CYS A 148 0.71 41.82 14.69
C CYS A 148 0.73 42.50 16.06
N GLU A 149 1.62 42.11 16.97
CA GLU A 149 1.81 42.81 18.25
C GLU A 149 2.48 44.19 18.07
N LEU A 150 3.51 44.27 17.21
CA LEU A 150 4.34 45.47 17.06
C LEU A 150 3.72 46.53 16.14
N ASN A 151 3.09 46.12 15.05
CA ASN A 151 2.52 47.01 14.04
C ASN A 151 1.22 46.47 13.41
N PRO A 152 0.11 46.38 14.18
CA PRO A 152 -1.16 45.87 13.69
C PRO A 152 -1.92 46.79 12.73
N GLN A 153 -1.41 47.99 12.44
CA GLN A 153 -2.08 49.04 11.65
C GLN A 153 -3.58 49.19 11.97
N ASN A 154 -3.90 49.42 13.25
CA ASN A 154 -5.26 49.56 13.78
C ASN A 154 -6.20 48.36 13.53
N SER A 155 -5.65 47.15 13.37
CA SER A 155 -6.40 45.96 12.96
C SER A 155 -5.84 44.65 13.50
N ALA A 156 -5.45 44.65 14.77
CA ALA A 156 -4.78 43.50 15.41
C ALA A 156 -5.52 42.18 15.19
N GLY A 157 -6.83 42.13 15.44
CA GLY A 157 -7.61 40.88 15.26
C GLY A 157 -7.64 40.34 13.82
N LEU A 158 -7.57 41.22 12.81
CA LEU A 158 -7.51 40.77 11.41
C LEU A 158 -6.08 40.31 11.05
N CYS A 159 -5.06 40.99 11.58
CA CYS A 159 -3.66 40.59 11.42
C CYS A 159 -3.43 39.18 11.98
N GLU A 160 -3.87 38.94 13.23
CA GLU A 160 -3.79 37.64 13.91
C GLU A 160 -4.50 36.55 13.10
N MET A 161 -5.75 36.79 12.67
CA MET A 161 -6.50 35.83 11.86
C MET A 161 -5.78 35.48 10.55
N VAL A 162 -5.13 36.47 9.89
CA VAL A 162 -4.35 36.23 8.68
C VAL A 162 -3.07 35.46 9.01
N ALA A 163 -2.37 35.80 10.09
CA ALA A 163 -1.18 35.07 10.55
C ALA A 163 -1.50 33.60 10.89
N ASP A 164 -2.64 33.34 11.54
CA ASP A 164 -3.19 32.01 11.79
C ASP A 164 -3.45 31.27 10.48
N LEU A 165 -4.13 31.90 9.51
CA LEU A 165 -4.44 31.28 8.22
C LEU A 165 -3.17 30.93 7.43
N TYR A 166 -2.16 31.81 7.47
CA TYR A 166 -0.85 31.56 6.86
C TYR A 166 -0.13 30.41 7.55
N THR A 167 -0.16 30.39 8.89
CA THR A 167 0.43 29.31 9.70
C THR A 167 -0.23 27.98 9.36
N VAL A 168 -1.57 27.92 9.26
CA VAL A 168 -2.29 26.71 8.85
C VAL A 168 -1.90 26.27 7.44
N GLY A 169 -1.87 27.19 6.48
CA GLY A 169 -1.49 26.88 5.10
C GLY A 169 -0.06 26.35 4.98
N LEU A 170 0.88 27.01 5.68
CA LEU A 170 2.28 26.63 5.77
C LEU A 170 2.45 25.24 6.40
N VAL A 171 1.84 25.01 7.57
CA VAL A 171 1.94 23.75 8.31
C VAL A 171 1.31 22.60 7.52
N VAL A 172 0.16 22.80 6.88
CA VAL A 172 -0.47 21.76 6.05
C VAL A 172 0.40 21.40 4.85
N ASN A 173 0.99 22.38 4.17
CA ASN A 173 1.90 22.17 3.06
C ASN A 173 3.19 21.45 3.50
N SER A 174 3.81 21.91 4.58
CA SER A 174 5.02 21.30 5.14
C SER A 174 4.77 19.89 5.67
N TRP A 175 3.64 19.66 6.34
CA TRP A 175 3.20 18.33 6.73
C TRP A 175 3.06 17.40 5.53
N HIS A 176 2.38 17.85 4.46
CA HIS A 176 2.24 17.05 3.22
C HIS A 176 3.62 16.69 2.67
N GLN A 177 4.54 17.64 2.58
CA GLN A 177 5.91 17.43 2.13
C GLN A 177 6.84 16.77 3.17
N ARG A 178 6.29 16.22 4.27
CA ARG A 178 7.04 15.57 5.37
C ARG A 178 8.14 16.42 5.97
N TRP A 179 7.94 17.74 5.97
CA TRP A 179 8.94 18.73 6.38
C TRP A 179 10.29 18.56 5.65
N GLY A 180 10.29 17.94 4.47
CA GLY A 180 11.45 17.86 3.59
C GLY A 180 11.67 19.18 2.83
N PRO A 181 12.61 19.22 1.88
CA PRO A 181 12.83 20.41 1.06
C PRO A 181 11.56 20.88 0.33
N PRO A 182 11.30 22.19 0.24
CA PRO A 182 10.11 22.75 -0.38
C PRO A 182 10.13 22.60 -1.91
N ARG A 183 9.18 21.83 -2.45
CA ARG A 183 9.04 21.56 -3.89
C ARG A 183 7.87 22.31 -4.51
N ALA A 184 8.07 22.81 -5.74
CA ALA A 184 7.00 23.33 -6.57
C ALA A 184 6.29 22.14 -7.24
N GLU A 185 5.27 21.61 -6.58
CA GLU A 185 4.56 20.44 -7.08
C GLU A 185 3.30 20.85 -7.83
N PRO A 186 3.09 20.35 -9.07
CA PRO A 186 1.84 20.60 -9.78
C PRO A 186 0.73 19.81 -9.09
N ILE A 187 -0.09 20.50 -8.29
CA ILE A 187 -1.28 19.95 -7.61
C ILE A 187 -2.16 19.10 -8.56
N SER A 188 -2.09 19.41 -9.86
CA SER A 188 -2.80 18.69 -10.92
C SER A 188 -2.47 17.19 -11.01
N SER A 189 -1.24 16.73 -10.76
CA SER A 189 -0.89 15.31 -10.95
C SER A 189 -1.63 14.39 -9.98
N TRP A 190 -1.65 14.74 -8.69
CA TRP A 190 -2.35 13.92 -7.69
C TRP A 190 -3.85 14.20 -7.67
N ALA A 191 -4.29 15.41 -8.01
CA ALA A 191 -5.71 15.71 -8.20
C ALA A 191 -6.32 14.81 -9.29
N VAL A 192 -5.60 14.58 -10.40
CA VAL A 192 -6.04 13.65 -11.47
C VAL A 192 -6.07 12.21 -10.95
N GLY A 193 -5.06 11.76 -10.21
CA GLY A 193 -5.07 10.42 -9.58
C GLY A 193 -6.25 10.22 -8.62
N LEU A 194 -6.56 11.24 -7.83
CA LEU A 194 -7.65 11.24 -6.86
C LEU A 194 -9.02 11.22 -7.53
N LEU A 195 -9.20 12.01 -8.59
CA LEU A 195 -10.40 11.98 -9.43
C LEU A 195 -10.60 10.59 -10.04
N VAL A 196 -9.53 9.96 -10.54
CA VAL A 196 -9.58 8.59 -11.07
C VAL A 196 -10.04 7.60 -10.00
N VAL A 197 -9.50 7.66 -8.77
CA VAL A 197 -9.95 6.79 -7.67
C VAL A 197 -11.44 6.99 -7.37
N ILE A 198 -11.89 8.25 -7.30
CA ILE A 198 -13.32 8.57 -7.11
C ILE A 198 -14.16 7.98 -8.24
N PHE A 199 -13.75 8.15 -9.50
CA PHE A 199 -14.49 7.62 -10.65
C PHE A 199 -14.47 6.09 -10.71
N LEU A 200 -13.36 5.42 -10.39
CA LEU A 200 -13.26 3.96 -10.28
C LEU A 200 -14.21 3.42 -9.22
N PHE A 201 -14.42 4.15 -8.13
CA PHE A 201 -15.38 3.77 -7.10
C PHE A 201 -16.83 4.07 -7.51
N ALA A 202 -17.12 5.31 -7.90
CA ALA A 202 -18.47 5.77 -8.28
C ALA A 202 -19.00 5.06 -9.54
N GLY A 203 -18.09 4.73 -10.45
CA GLY A 203 -18.37 4.01 -11.69
C GLY A 203 -18.70 2.54 -11.48
N ARG A 204 -18.62 2.00 -10.24
CA ARG A 204 -18.96 0.60 -9.95
C ARG A 204 -20.44 0.33 -10.17
N PRO A 205 -20.78 -0.59 -11.10
CA PRO A 205 -22.12 -1.12 -11.26
C PRO A 205 -22.76 -1.49 -9.91
N PRO A 206 -24.00 -1.09 -9.64
CA PRO A 206 -24.68 -1.53 -8.42
C PRO A 206 -24.83 -3.04 -8.40
N TRP A 207 -24.64 -3.66 -7.24
CA TRP A 207 -24.84 -5.10 -7.08
C TRP A 207 -26.30 -5.45 -7.36
N SER A 208 -26.52 -6.42 -8.25
CA SER A 208 -27.79 -7.14 -8.28
C SER A 208 -27.79 -8.10 -7.09
N ARG A 209 -28.59 -7.80 -6.06
CA ARG A 209 -28.83 -8.74 -4.97
C ARG A 209 -29.76 -9.83 -5.50
N ARG A 210 -29.21 -10.98 -5.91
CA ARG A 210 -30.01 -12.21 -5.87
C ARG A 210 -29.98 -12.71 -4.44
N SER A 211 -31.16 -12.89 -3.85
CA SER A 211 -31.27 -13.66 -2.61
C SER A 211 -30.68 -15.04 -2.88
N PRO A 212 -29.91 -15.60 -1.93
CA PRO A 212 -29.61 -17.03 -1.95
C PRO A 212 -30.93 -17.79 -2.17
N ALA A 213 -30.93 -18.83 -2.99
CA ALA A 213 -32.11 -19.68 -3.12
C ALA A 213 -32.54 -20.14 -1.72
N PRO A 214 -33.86 -20.16 -1.40
CA PRO A 214 -34.34 -20.74 -0.15
C PRO A 214 -33.77 -22.15 0.01
N GLY A 215 -33.04 -22.42 1.11
CA GLY A 215 -32.37 -23.70 1.34
C GLY A 215 -30.92 -23.79 0.85
N ALA A 216 -30.29 -22.68 0.45
CA ALA A 216 -28.84 -22.67 0.20
C ALA A 216 -28.09 -23.21 1.44
N PRO A 217 -27.21 -24.22 1.27
CA PRO A 217 -26.57 -24.88 2.39
C PRO A 217 -25.79 -23.88 3.25
N GLU A 218 -25.83 -24.10 4.56
CA GLU A 218 -25.01 -23.39 5.53
C GLU A 218 -23.53 -23.52 5.13
N ALA A 219 -22.71 -22.51 5.43
CA ALA A 219 -21.31 -22.49 5.00
C ALA A 219 -20.63 -23.84 5.32
N PRO A 220 -19.90 -24.45 4.37
CA PRO A 220 -19.41 -25.81 4.53
C PRO A 220 -18.60 -25.92 5.83
N PRO A 221 -18.74 -27.07 6.53
CA PRO A 221 -18.07 -27.32 7.80
C PRO A 221 -16.57 -27.08 7.67
N VAL A 222 -15.92 -26.69 8.77
CA VAL A 222 -14.48 -26.46 8.79
C VAL A 222 -13.80 -27.81 8.59
N ASP A 223 -13.26 -28.03 7.38
CA ASP A 223 -12.51 -29.22 7.03
C ASP A 223 -11.02 -29.08 7.40
N TYR A 224 -10.29 -30.20 7.35
CA TYR A 224 -8.88 -30.24 7.70
C TYR A 224 -8.03 -29.24 6.89
N MET A 225 -8.26 -29.13 5.58
CA MET A 225 -7.50 -28.22 4.72
C MET A 225 -7.82 -26.75 5.00
N SER A 226 -9.07 -26.41 5.32
CA SER A 226 -9.42 -25.07 5.79
C SER A 226 -8.76 -24.75 7.13
N MET A 227 -8.62 -25.71 8.05
CA MET A 227 -7.87 -25.50 9.29
C MET A 227 -6.38 -25.27 9.01
N LEU A 228 -5.78 -26.12 8.18
CA LEU A 228 -4.37 -26.02 7.79
C LEU A 228 -4.05 -24.66 7.16
N ARG A 229 -4.94 -24.15 6.29
CA ARG A 229 -4.80 -22.82 5.68
C ARG A 229 -4.86 -21.69 6.69
N VAL A 230 -5.81 -21.73 7.64
CA VAL A 230 -5.93 -20.68 8.67
C VAL A 230 -4.74 -20.73 9.64
N LEU A 231 -4.32 -21.94 10.06
CA LEU A 231 -3.19 -22.13 10.97
C LEU A 231 -1.86 -21.74 10.33
N SER A 232 -1.65 -22.06 9.04
CA SER A 232 -0.45 -21.63 8.31
C SER A 232 -0.39 -20.11 8.17
N MET A 233 -1.49 -19.45 7.79
CA MET A 233 -1.55 -17.98 7.75
C MET A 233 -1.24 -17.35 9.12
N ALA A 234 -1.88 -17.85 10.19
CA ALA A 234 -1.63 -17.35 11.54
C ALA A 234 -0.18 -17.59 11.98
N GLY A 235 0.38 -18.75 11.66
CA GLY A 235 1.75 -19.11 11.99
C GLY A 235 2.79 -18.29 11.21
N ILE A 236 2.54 -17.93 9.95
CA ILE A 236 3.39 -16.98 9.20
C ILE A 236 3.42 -15.64 9.93
N VAL A 237 2.24 -15.06 10.21
CA VAL A 237 2.14 -13.74 10.87
C VAL A 237 2.83 -13.76 12.24
N VAL A 238 2.56 -14.77 13.06
CA VAL A 238 3.18 -14.91 14.39
C VAL A 238 4.69 -15.17 14.28
N GLY A 239 5.11 -16.03 13.35
CA GLY A 239 6.51 -16.39 13.16
C GLY A 239 7.37 -15.20 12.79
N GLU A 240 6.93 -14.41 11.82
CA GLU A 240 7.64 -13.20 11.39
C GLU A 240 7.69 -12.16 12.52
N THR A 241 6.60 -12.01 13.28
CA THR A 241 6.60 -11.14 14.48
C THR A 241 7.69 -11.54 15.46
N VAL A 242 7.76 -12.83 15.80
CA VAL A 242 8.72 -13.31 16.79
C VAL A 242 10.15 -13.16 16.27
N LEU A 243 10.39 -13.49 14.99
CA LEU A 243 11.69 -13.31 14.36
C LEU A 243 12.14 -11.85 14.38
N ALA A 244 11.23 -10.91 14.10
CA ALA A 244 11.54 -9.48 14.09
C ALA A 244 11.89 -8.92 15.47
N PHE A 245 11.25 -9.36 16.56
CA PHE A 245 11.46 -8.79 17.89
C PHE A 245 12.45 -9.54 18.78
N THR A 246 12.63 -10.84 18.58
CA THR A 246 13.44 -11.67 19.50
C THR A 246 14.77 -12.12 18.92
N HIS A 247 14.93 -12.06 17.58
CA HIS A 247 16.04 -12.69 16.85
C HIS A 247 16.29 -14.16 17.25
N ALA A 248 15.28 -14.83 17.83
CA ALA A 248 15.45 -16.15 18.43
C ALA A 248 15.63 -17.23 17.35
N SER A 249 16.64 -18.09 17.54
CA SER A 249 16.89 -19.22 16.66
C SER A 249 15.81 -20.30 16.81
N GLY A 250 15.21 -20.75 15.70
CA GLY A 250 14.23 -21.86 15.69
C GLY A 250 12.87 -21.49 15.11
N PHE A 251 12.49 -20.22 15.14
CA PHE A 251 11.22 -19.74 14.59
C PHE A 251 11.14 -19.76 13.05
N TRP A 252 12.25 -20.08 12.37
CA TRP A 252 12.26 -20.42 10.95
C TRP A 252 11.31 -21.59 10.61
N LEU A 253 10.98 -22.46 11.56
CA LEU A 253 9.97 -23.51 11.37
C LEU A 253 8.57 -22.95 11.09
N LEU A 254 8.29 -21.71 11.51
CA LEU A 254 7.01 -21.03 11.30
C LEU A 254 6.90 -20.32 9.93
N GLN A 255 7.89 -20.48 9.05
CA GLN A 255 7.77 -20.12 7.63
C GLN A 255 6.84 -21.12 6.92
N LEU A 256 5.54 -21.02 7.21
CA LEU A 256 4.51 -21.98 6.78
C LEU A 256 3.90 -21.65 5.42
N ALA A 257 4.55 -20.80 4.61
CA ALA A 257 4.10 -20.48 3.26
C ALA A 257 3.86 -21.74 2.40
N PRO A 258 4.72 -22.78 2.40
CA PRO A 258 4.46 -24.03 1.69
C PRO A 258 3.12 -24.68 2.06
N LEU A 259 2.78 -24.72 3.36
CA LEU A 259 1.50 -25.25 3.83
C LEU A 259 0.32 -24.37 3.41
N LEU A 260 0.50 -23.05 3.42
CA LEU A 260 -0.52 -22.12 2.97
C LEU A 260 -0.82 -22.32 1.48
N PHE A 261 0.19 -22.45 0.63
CA PHE A 261 0.02 -22.68 -0.81
C PHE A 261 -0.54 -24.08 -1.11
N PHE A 262 -0.14 -25.10 -0.35
CA PHE A 262 -0.73 -26.44 -0.46
C PHE A 262 -2.22 -26.46 -0.08
N ALA A 263 -2.58 -25.96 1.11
CA ALA A 263 -3.96 -25.92 1.57
C ALA A 263 -4.82 -24.94 0.76
N GLY A 264 -4.24 -23.82 0.33
CA GLY A 264 -4.86 -22.83 -0.54
C GLY A 264 -5.05 -23.34 -1.97
N GLY A 265 -4.09 -24.12 -2.50
CA GLY A 265 -4.19 -24.82 -3.77
C GLY A 265 -5.37 -25.78 -3.80
N HIS A 266 -5.58 -26.55 -2.73
CA HIS A 266 -6.76 -27.44 -2.61
C HIS A 266 -8.07 -26.64 -2.69
N ALA A 267 -8.14 -25.50 -2.00
CA ALA A 267 -9.29 -24.61 -2.10
C ALA A 267 -9.46 -23.99 -3.50
N ASN A 268 -8.40 -23.84 -4.28
CA ASN A 268 -8.45 -23.34 -5.66
C ASN A 268 -8.95 -24.40 -6.64
N VAL A 269 -8.51 -25.66 -6.48
CA VAL A 269 -8.98 -26.81 -7.26
C VAL A 269 -10.47 -27.03 -7.09
N LEU A 270 -10.95 -27.08 -5.84
CA LEU A 270 -12.38 -27.26 -5.56
C LEU A 270 -13.22 -26.14 -6.17
N ALA A 271 -12.76 -24.89 -6.05
CA ALA A 271 -13.45 -23.73 -6.62
C ALA A 271 -13.46 -23.76 -8.16
N TRP A 272 -12.36 -24.17 -8.79
CA TRP A 272 -12.24 -24.26 -10.25
C TRP A 272 -13.12 -25.37 -10.82
N ARG A 273 -13.12 -26.55 -10.19
CA ARG A 273 -14.01 -27.66 -10.57
C ARG A 273 -15.49 -27.29 -10.37
N SER A 274 -15.81 -26.50 -9.35
CA SER A 274 -17.17 -26.01 -9.11
C SER A 274 -17.66 -24.95 -10.10
N SER A 275 -16.77 -24.30 -10.86
CA SER A 275 -17.15 -23.31 -11.87
C SER A 275 -17.40 -23.92 -13.25
N GLU A 276 -17.38 -25.26 -13.38
CA GLU A 276 -17.72 -25.98 -14.62
C GLU A 276 -16.95 -25.48 -15.86
N GLY A 277 -15.70 -25.03 -15.66
CA GLY A 277 -14.83 -24.53 -16.73
C GLY A 277 -14.96 -23.05 -17.07
N ASP A 278 -15.84 -22.28 -16.41
CA ASP A 278 -15.90 -20.82 -16.59
C ASP A 278 -14.78 -20.10 -15.82
N TYR A 279 -13.68 -19.82 -16.53
CA TYR A 279 -12.51 -19.12 -15.99
C TYR A 279 -12.81 -17.69 -15.53
N GLY A 280 -13.66 -16.98 -16.27
CA GLY A 280 -14.03 -15.60 -15.93
C GLY A 280 -14.83 -15.55 -14.64
N ALA A 281 -15.78 -16.47 -14.46
CA ALA A 281 -16.56 -16.59 -13.24
C ALA A 281 -15.70 -17.03 -12.05
N TYR A 282 -14.87 -18.06 -12.25
CA TYR A 282 -13.93 -18.55 -11.25
C TYR A 282 -13.07 -17.43 -10.68
N LEU A 283 -12.35 -16.71 -11.54
CA LEU A 283 -11.45 -15.64 -11.12
C LEU A 283 -12.20 -14.48 -10.48
N ALA A 284 -13.29 -14.03 -11.11
CA ALA A 284 -14.05 -12.89 -10.60
C ALA A 284 -14.58 -13.16 -9.19
N ILE A 285 -15.08 -14.36 -8.92
CA ILE A 285 -15.57 -14.74 -7.59
C ILE A 285 -14.39 -14.84 -6.61
N ARG A 286 -13.37 -15.63 -6.93
CA ARG A 286 -12.27 -15.93 -5.99
C ARG A 286 -11.43 -14.72 -5.65
N ILE A 287 -11.02 -13.96 -6.66
CA ILE A 287 -10.15 -12.80 -6.44
C ILE A 287 -10.93 -11.66 -5.80
N HIS A 288 -12.22 -11.47 -6.14
CA HIS A 288 -13.01 -10.46 -5.44
C HIS A 288 -13.16 -10.76 -3.94
N GLU A 289 -13.36 -12.04 -3.56
CA GLU A 289 -13.39 -12.45 -2.16
C GLU A 289 -12.06 -12.18 -1.44
N LEU A 290 -10.93 -12.38 -2.11
CA LEU A 290 -9.58 -12.14 -1.57
C LEU A 290 -9.21 -10.66 -1.51
N LEU A 291 -9.65 -9.83 -2.48
CA LEU A 291 -9.36 -8.40 -2.51
C LEU A 291 -10.20 -7.59 -1.51
N ARG A 292 -11.39 -8.06 -1.15
CA ARG A 292 -12.25 -7.37 -0.15
C ARG A 292 -11.50 -7.09 1.15
N PRO A 293 -10.87 -8.09 1.80
CA PRO A 293 -10.04 -7.86 2.96
C PRO A 293 -8.91 -6.86 2.69
N VAL A 294 -8.24 -6.93 1.54
CA VAL A 294 -7.13 -6.04 1.17
C VAL A 294 -7.56 -4.58 1.10
N PHE A 295 -8.68 -4.27 0.43
CA PHE A 295 -9.17 -2.89 0.37
C PHE A 295 -9.43 -2.32 1.76
N ALA A 296 -9.96 -3.15 2.65
CA ALA A 296 -10.22 -2.75 4.02
C ALA A 296 -8.89 -2.54 4.76
N PHE A 297 -7.95 -3.48 4.64
CA PHE A 297 -6.60 -3.36 5.19
C PHE A 297 -5.89 -2.09 4.71
N VAL A 298 -5.82 -1.83 3.40
CA VAL A 298 -5.18 -0.62 2.83
C VAL A 298 -5.81 0.65 3.39
N LEU A 299 -7.14 0.67 3.57
CA LEU A 299 -7.83 1.79 4.20
C LEU A 299 -7.45 1.95 5.68
N ALA A 300 -7.41 0.87 6.45
CA ALA A 300 -7.01 0.93 7.86
C ALA A 300 -5.53 1.35 8.01
N TRP A 301 -4.66 0.75 7.20
CA TRP A 301 -3.23 1.00 7.18
C TRP A 301 -2.85 2.37 6.62
N LEU A 302 -3.78 3.07 5.96
CA LEU A 302 -3.64 4.50 5.69
C LEU A 302 -3.80 5.33 6.96
N LEU A 303 -4.85 5.04 7.74
CA LEU A 303 -5.23 5.84 8.91
C LEU A 303 -4.23 5.66 10.06
N ILE A 304 -3.66 4.47 10.19
CA ILE A 304 -2.76 4.15 11.32
C ILE A 304 -1.47 4.98 11.31
N PRO A 305 -0.60 4.95 10.27
CA PRO A 305 0.63 5.76 10.25
C PRO A 305 0.32 7.26 10.32
N LEU A 306 -0.74 7.72 9.65
CA LEU A 306 -1.16 9.11 9.66
C LEU A 306 -1.47 9.61 11.07
N THR A 307 -2.23 8.81 11.82
CA THR A 307 -2.60 9.14 13.19
C THR A 307 -1.43 9.01 14.14
N LEU A 308 -0.56 8.01 13.95
CA LEU A 308 0.68 7.90 14.73
C LEU A 308 1.58 9.12 14.53
N GLU A 309 1.76 9.58 13.29
CA GLU A 309 2.53 10.78 12.97
C GLU A 309 1.90 12.05 13.56
N LEU A 310 0.56 12.18 13.51
CA LEU A 310 -0.15 13.31 14.14
C LEU A 310 -0.04 13.32 15.67
N LEU A 311 0.29 12.18 16.28
CA LEU A 311 0.48 12.03 17.72
C LEU A 311 1.95 12.07 18.14
N ASP A 312 2.84 12.48 17.23
CA ASP A 312 4.29 12.50 17.41
C ASP A 312 4.82 11.15 17.94
N ALA A 313 4.32 10.04 17.39
CA ALA A 313 4.82 8.71 17.73
C ALA A 313 6.30 8.57 17.32
N PRO A 314 7.12 7.82 18.08
CA PRO A 314 8.55 7.67 17.77
C PRO A 314 8.76 7.06 16.37
N ASP A 315 9.63 7.66 15.56
CA ASP A 315 9.88 7.27 14.16
C ASP A 315 10.24 5.78 13.99
N GLY A 316 10.96 5.23 14.98
CA GLY A 316 11.33 3.81 15.01
C GLY A 316 10.14 2.85 15.10
N THR A 317 8.98 3.29 15.60
CA THR A 317 7.78 2.45 15.75
C THR A 317 7.21 2.07 14.38
N ILE A 318 7.06 3.05 13.48
CA ILE A 318 6.49 2.83 12.15
C ILE A 318 7.49 2.05 11.27
N ALA A 319 8.79 2.40 11.35
CA ALA A 319 9.83 1.73 10.60
C ALA A 319 9.98 0.24 10.97
N SER A 320 9.82 -0.11 12.25
CA SER A 320 9.96 -1.50 12.72
C SER A 320 8.72 -2.35 12.46
N VAL A 321 7.52 -1.78 12.65
CA VAL A 321 6.26 -2.52 12.53
C VAL A 321 5.79 -2.60 11.08
N GLY A 322 6.12 -1.61 10.26
CA GLY A 322 5.59 -1.53 8.91
C GLY A 322 5.91 -2.74 8.01
N PRO A 323 7.15 -3.27 7.96
CA PRO A 323 7.46 -4.46 7.19
C PRO A 323 6.63 -5.68 7.61
N LEU A 324 6.50 -5.91 8.92
CA LEU A 324 5.71 -7.01 9.49
C LEU A 324 4.25 -6.97 9.04
N VAL A 325 3.67 -5.77 8.97
CA VAL A 325 2.24 -5.60 8.66
C VAL A 325 1.96 -5.72 7.16
N LEU A 326 2.97 -5.48 6.31
CA LEU A 326 2.85 -5.58 4.85
C LEU A 326 3.26 -6.94 4.30
N GLU A 327 4.05 -7.72 5.03
CA GLU A 327 4.52 -9.04 4.58
C GLU A 327 3.39 -10.01 4.15
N PRO A 328 2.22 -10.07 4.82
CA PRO A 328 1.12 -10.90 4.34
C PRO A 328 0.60 -10.49 2.95
N LEU A 329 0.79 -9.23 2.53
CA LEU A 329 0.43 -8.80 1.17
C LEU A 329 1.33 -9.42 0.11
N TRP A 330 2.62 -9.65 0.39
CA TRP A 330 3.52 -10.36 -0.52
C TRP A 330 3.02 -11.78 -0.79
N VAL A 331 2.75 -12.51 0.29
CA VAL A 331 2.21 -13.87 0.23
C VAL A 331 0.87 -13.89 -0.52
N LEU A 332 -0.01 -12.92 -0.24
CA LEU A 332 -1.29 -12.80 -0.91
C LEU A 332 -1.13 -12.49 -2.41
N GLY A 333 -0.23 -11.59 -2.80
CA GLY A 333 0.00 -11.24 -4.20
C GLY A 333 0.47 -12.45 -5.00
N ILE A 334 1.41 -13.24 -4.48
CA ILE A 334 1.81 -14.52 -5.08
C ILE A 334 0.62 -15.48 -5.11
N PHE A 335 -0.19 -15.53 -4.05
CA PHE A 335 -1.38 -16.37 -4.00
C PHE A 335 -2.40 -16.00 -5.09
N LEU A 336 -2.61 -14.72 -5.40
CA LEU A 336 -3.47 -14.31 -6.52
C LEU A 336 -3.00 -14.88 -7.87
N ILE A 337 -1.67 -14.95 -8.07
CA ILE A 337 -1.10 -15.59 -9.27
C ILE A 337 -1.41 -17.10 -9.27
N THR A 338 -1.29 -17.78 -8.12
CA THR A 338 -1.64 -19.21 -8.04
C THR A 338 -3.13 -19.48 -8.28
N VAL A 339 -4.02 -18.55 -7.90
CA VAL A 339 -5.44 -18.64 -8.25
C VAL A 339 -5.60 -18.55 -9.77
N ALA A 340 -4.98 -17.55 -10.41
CA ALA A 340 -5.03 -17.39 -11.86
C ALA A 340 -4.44 -18.57 -12.63
N ALA A 341 -3.36 -19.16 -12.13
CA ALA A 341 -2.69 -20.30 -12.76
C ALA A 341 -3.43 -21.64 -12.59
N CYS A 342 -4.43 -21.72 -11.70
CA CYS A 342 -5.08 -22.99 -11.33
C CYS A 342 -5.58 -23.84 -12.51
N PRO A 343 -6.24 -23.29 -13.56
CA PRO A 343 -6.66 -24.11 -14.72
C PRO A 343 -5.48 -24.66 -15.53
N ALA A 344 -4.44 -23.85 -15.73
CA ALA A 344 -3.23 -24.29 -16.43
C ALA A 344 -2.49 -25.36 -15.63
N MET A 345 -2.49 -25.23 -14.30
CA MET A 345 -1.97 -26.22 -13.37
C MET A 345 -2.76 -27.53 -13.43
N GLU A 346 -4.08 -27.49 -13.56
CA GLU A 346 -4.91 -28.70 -13.75
C GLU A 346 -4.57 -29.38 -15.09
N TRP A 347 -4.50 -28.61 -16.18
CA TRP A 347 -4.10 -29.14 -17.48
C TRP A 347 -2.71 -29.80 -17.45
N LEU A 348 -1.74 -29.16 -16.79
CA LEU A 348 -0.40 -29.73 -16.59
C LEU A 348 -0.45 -31.02 -15.76
N TYR A 349 -1.25 -31.02 -14.71
CA TYR A 349 -1.42 -32.18 -13.83
C TYR A 349 -2.00 -33.38 -14.59
N ASP A 350 -3.03 -33.17 -15.40
CA ASP A 350 -3.66 -34.25 -16.17
C ASP A 350 -2.68 -34.85 -17.19
N ARG A 351 -1.77 -34.03 -17.74
CA ARG A 351 -0.81 -34.46 -18.74
C ARG A 351 0.46 -35.09 -18.18
N PHE A 352 1.01 -34.55 -17.10
CA PHE A 352 2.36 -34.88 -16.61
C PHE A 352 2.41 -35.32 -15.13
N ARG A 353 1.28 -35.22 -14.41
CA ARG A 353 1.10 -35.67 -13.02
C ARG A 353 2.24 -35.21 -12.10
N ALA A 354 2.99 -36.15 -11.51
CA ALA A 354 4.02 -35.89 -10.50
C ALA A 354 5.28 -35.18 -11.05
N ALA A 355 5.48 -35.14 -12.37
CA ALA A 355 6.60 -34.41 -12.96
C ALA A 355 6.44 -32.89 -12.79
N VAL A 356 5.20 -32.39 -12.72
CA VAL A 356 4.89 -30.96 -12.61
C VAL A 356 5.37 -30.33 -11.30
N PRO A 357 4.99 -30.83 -10.10
CA PRO A 357 5.48 -30.25 -8.85
C PRO A 357 7.01 -30.34 -8.76
N LEU A 358 7.62 -31.43 -9.22
CA LEU A 358 9.07 -31.58 -9.23
C LEU A 358 9.75 -30.54 -10.13
N ALA A 359 9.23 -30.32 -11.34
CA ALA A 359 9.76 -29.32 -12.26
C ALA A 359 9.70 -27.90 -11.66
N PHE A 360 8.62 -27.54 -10.96
CA PHE A 360 8.52 -26.25 -10.27
C PHE A 360 9.53 -26.12 -9.11
N LEU A 361 9.71 -27.17 -8.30
CA LEU A 361 10.69 -27.16 -7.20
C LEU A 361 12.13 -27.07 -7.72
N VAL A 362 12.47 -27.83 -8.77
CA VAL A 362 13.78 -27.77 -9.42
C VAL A 362 13.99 -26.40 -10.07
N GLY A 363 12.99 -25.90 -10.80
CA GLY A 363 13.04 -24.56 -11.40
C GLY A 363 13.25 -23.46 -10.35
N SER A 364 12.55 -23.54 -9.22
CA SER A 364 12.76 -22.64 -8.07
C SER A 364 14.20 -22.69 -7.56
N THR A 365 14.76 -23.91 -7.43
CA THR A 365 16.17 -24.13 -7.04
C THR A 365 17.13 -23.41 -8.00
N VAL A 366 16.94 -23.63 -9.31
CA VAL A 366 17.82 -23.14 -10.36
C VAL A 366 17.77 -21.62 -10.42
N VAL A 367 16.57 -21.03 -10.39
CA VAL A 367 16.39 -19.57 -10.39
C VAL A 367 17.03 -18.95 -9.14
N HIS A 368 16.84 -19.57 -7.97
CA HIS A 368 17.44 -19.09 -6.72
C HIS A 368 18.97 -19.18 -6.74
N ALA A 369 19.55 -20.23 -7.33
CA ALA A 369 21.00 -20.42 -7.41
C ALA A 369 21.70 -19.48 -8.40
N ILE A 370 21.01 -19.10 -9.49
CA ILE A 370 21.57 -18.23 -10.55
C ILE A 370 21.40 -16.75 -10.20
N GLY A 371 20.35 -16.40 -9.47
CA GLY A 371 19.90 -15.03 -9.30
C GLY A 371 20.47 -14.32 -8.08
N SER A 372 20.75 -13.03 -8.22
CA SER A 372 21.13 -12.14 -7.10
C SER A 372 20.23 -10.91 -6.95
N THR A 373 19.19 -10.77 -7.78
CA THR A 373 18.28 -9.61 -7.74
C THR A 373 16.92 -10.00 -7.17
N ASP A 374 16.17 -9.01 -6.68
CA ASP A 374 14.81 -9.19 -6.12
C ASP A 374 13.85 -9.87 -7.11
N ALA A 375 14.06 -9.65 -8.41
CA ALA A 375 13.28 -10.32 -9.45
C ALA A 375 13.46 -11.84 -9.44
N TYR A 376 14.69 -12.34 -9.21
CA TYR A 376 14.94 -13.78 -9.09
C TYR A 376 14.31 -14.34 -7.81
N LEU A 377 14.38 -13.60 -6.70
CA LEU A 377 13.71 -13.99 -5.46
C LEU A 377 12.19 -14.13 -5.67
N LEU A 378 11.58 -13.17 -6.34
CA LEU A 378 10.15 -13.22 -6.70
C LEU A 378 9.82 -14.44 -7.57
N VAL A 379 10.58 -14.67 -8.64
CA VAL A 379 10.33 -15.81 -9.53
C VAL A 379 10.55 -17.13 -8.82
N SER A 380 11.61 -17.27 -8.02
CA SER A 380 11.88 -18.50 -7.26
C SER A 380 10.78 -18.78 -6.23
N GLY A 381 10.30 -17.75 -5.52
CA GLY A 381 9.17 -17.84 -4.58
C GLY A 381 7.85 -18.19 -5.26
N LEU A 382 7.58 -17.62 -6.45
CA LEU A 382 6.41 -17.97 -7.25
C LEU A 382 6.46 -19.43 -7.72
N LEU A 383 7.60 -19.90 -8.22
CA LEU A 383 7.77 -21.30 -8.62
C LEU A 383 7.58 -22.24 -7.43
N LEU A 384 8.08 -21.87 -6.25
CA LEU A 384 7.89 -22.62 -5.02
C LEU A 384 6.41 -22.70 -4.63
N ALA A 385 5.70 -21.58 -4.68
CA ALA A 385 4.27 -21.48 -4.42
C ALA A 385 3.44 -22.35 -5.39
N LEU A 386 3.76 -22.30 -6.69
CA LEU A 386 3.12 -23.14 -7.70
C LEU A 386 3.42 -24.62 -7.45
N GLY A 387 4.66 -24.98 -7.12
CA GLY A 387 5.06 -26.36 -6.82
C GLY A 387 4.29 -26.96 -5.64
N PHE A 388 4.20 -26.25 -4.52
CA PHE A 388 3.42 -26.71 -3.36
C PHE A 388 1.91 -26.64 -3.60
N GLY A 389 1.41 -25.66 -4.35
CA GLY A 389 0.02 -25.62 -4.80
C GLY A 389 -0.35 -26.81 -5.69
N GLN A 390 0.59 -27.28 -6.53
CA GLN A 390 0.40 -28.44 -7.40
C GLN A 390 0.23 -29.76 -6.62
N LEU A 391 0.85 -29.88 -5.44
CA LEU A 391 0.66 -31.06 -4.57
C LEU A 391 -0.79 -31.21 -4.11
N ALA A 392 -1.57 -30.14 -4.10
CA ALA A 392 -2.99 -30.19 -3.72
C ALA A 392 -3.84 -31.03 -4.68
N PHE A 393 -3.48 -31.10 -5.96
CA PHE A 393 -4.15 -31.95 -6.95
C PHE A 393 -3.94 -33.43 -6.63
N HIS A 394 -2.72 -33.81 -6.25
CA HIS A 394 -2.40 -35.17 -5.79
C HIS A 394 -3.07 -35.52 -4.46
N TRP A 395 -3.33 -34.53 -3.61
CA TRP A 395 -4.14 -34.72 -2.41
C TRP A 395 -5.61 -34.97 -2.78
N GLU A 396 -6.18 -34.11 -3.62
CA GLU A 396 -7.59 -34.17 -4.00
C GLU A 396 -7.93 -35.46 -4.74
N ASP A 397 -7.12 -35.87 -5.71
CA ASP A 397 -7.41 -37.10 -6.46
C ASP A 397 -6.99 -38.38 -5.71
N GLY A 398 -6.29 -38.24 -4.58
CA GLY A 398 -5.98 -39.35 -3.67
C GLY A 398 -4.54 -39.92 -3.66
N PRO A 399 -3.68 -39.82 -4.70
CA PRO A 399 -2.33 -40.41 -4.66
C PRO A 399 -1.53 -40.05 -3.40
N LEU A 400 -1.57 -38.79 -2.96
CA LEU A 400 -0.84 -38.34 -1.77
C LEU A 400 -1.47 -38.88 -0.47
N ARG A 401 -2.79 -39.12 -0.46
CA ARG A 401 -3.51 -39.72 0.67
C ARG A 401 -3.24 -41.21 0.82
N GLN A 402 -2.87 -41.88 -0.27
CA GLN A 402 -2.55 -43.31 -0.29
C GLN A 402 -1.11 -43.61 0.17
N VAL A 403 -0.21 -42.61 0.22
CA VAL A 403 1.15 -42.80 0.71
C VAL A 403 1.14 -43.27 2.18
N PRO A 404 1.87 -44.34 2.53
CA PRO A 404 1.90 -44.85 3.89
C PRO A 404 2.57 -43.86 4.85
N ARG A 405 2.00 -43.71 6.05
CA ARG A 405 2.50 -42.84 7.12
C ARG A 405 4.01 -42.97 7.41
N PRO A 406 4.61 -44.19 7.53
CA PRO A 406 6.04 -44.29 7.79
C PRO A 406 6.91 -43.66 6.71
N VAL A 407 6.51 -43.75 5.44
CA VAL A 407 7.24 -43.11 4.33
C VAL A 407 7.15 -41.59 4.44
N LEU A 408 5.96 -41.05 4.71
CA LEU A 408 5.80 -39.60 4.91
C LEU A 408 6.61 -39.08 6.10
N ILE A 409 6.68 -39.84 7.21
CA ILE A 409 7.51 -39.49 8.38
C ILE A 409 9.00 -39.53 7.99
N GLY A 410 9.44 -40.57 7.30
CA GLY A 410 10.82 -40.69 6.83
C GLY A 410 11.23 -39.53 5.92
N VAL A 411 10.38 -39.16 4.95
CA VAL A 411 10.59 -38.00 4.07
C VAL A 411 10.61 -36.71 4.89
N ALA A 412 9.69 -36.55 5.85
CA ALA A 412 9.64 -35.35 6.69
C ALA A 412 10.92 -35.15 7.50
N VAL A 413 11.42 -36.22 8.13
CA VAL A 413 12.66 -36.19 8.92
C VAL A 413 13.87 -35.93 8.02
N ALA A 414 14.00 -36.64 6.90
CA ALA A 414 15.11 -36.46 5.97
C ALA A 414 15.16 -35.04 5.39
N ALA A 415 14.00 -34.51 4.98
CA ALA A 415 13.90 -33.15 4.45
C ALA A 415 14.17 -32.09 5.55
N LEU A 416 13.70 -32.30 6.78
CA LEU A 416 13.98 -31.40 7.89
C LEU A 416 15.47 -31.38 8.24
N LEU A 417 16.12 -32.54 8.33
CA LEU A 417 17.57 -32.62 8.55
C LEU A 417 18.31 -31.91 7.42
N GLY A 418 17.95 -32.20 6.15
CA GLY A 418 18.52 -31.52 5.00
C GLY A 418 18.35 -30.00 5.05
N PHE A 419 17.20 -29.50 5.47
CA PHE A 419 16.99 -28.07 5.70
C PHE A 419 17.89 -27.51 6.80
N VAL A 420 18.03 -28.20 7.93
CA VAL A 420 18.87 -27.74 9.06
C VAL A 420 20.34 -27.60 8.61
N PHE A 421 20.83 -28.53 7.80
CA PHE A 421 22.21 -28.49 7.28
C PHE A 421 22.39 -27.50 6.12
N LEU A 422 21.46 -27.45 5.16
CA LEU A 422 21.62 -26.70 3.91
C LEU A 422 20.92 -25.34 3.89
N ARG A 423 20.06 -25.06 4.87
CA ARG A 423 19.16 -23.88 4.91
C ARG A 423 18.32 -23.69 3.65
N TYR A 424 17.94 -24.80 3.03
CA TYR A 424 17.29 -24.81 1.73
C TYR A 424 15.75 -24.89 1.83
N LEU A 425 15.07 -23.74 1.65
CA LEU A 425 13.63 -23.55 1.87
C LEU A 425 12.70 -24.64 1.29
N PRO A 426 12.93 -25.16 0.07
CA PRO A 426 12.07 -26.22 -0.48
C PRO A 426 12.08 -27.50 0.35
N LEU A 427 13.20 -27.83 1.03
CA LEU A 427 13.25 -28.97 1.96
C LEU A 427 12.39 -28.73 3.20
N LEU A 428 12.35 -27.50 3.73
CA LEU A 428 11.45 -27.15 4.82
C LEU A 428 9.98 -27.37 4.42
N GLY A 429 9.60 -26.89 3.23
CA GLY A 429 8.24 -27.08 2.74
C GLY A 429 7.88 -28.55 2.49
N ILE A 430 8.81 -29.36 1.96
CA ILE A 430 8.62 -30.81 1.81
C ILE A 430 8.41 -31.46 3.19
N ALA A 431 9.20 -31.08 4.18
CA ALA A 431 9.07 -31.59 5.54
C ALA A 431 7.70 -31.24 6.15
N GLN A 432 7.30 -29.97 6.04
CA GLN A 432 6.02 -29.46 6.53
C GLN A 432 4.83 -30.16 5.86
N VAL A 433 4.80 -30.24 4.52
CA VAL A 433 3.69 -30.87 3.78
C VAL A 433 3.61 -32.36 4.06
N SER A 434 4.76 -33.05 4.16
CA SER A 434 4.80 -34.47 4.52
C SER A 434 4.23 -34.70 5.92
N LEU A 435 4.58 -33.86 6.90
CA LEU A 435 4.02 -33.89 8.25
C LEU A 435 2.51 -33.57 8.26
N ALA A 436 2.04 -32.59 7.49
CA ALA A 436 0.61 -32.32 7.37
C ALA A 436 -0.13 -33.56 6.81
N CYS A 437 0.44 -34.21 5.79
CA CYS A 437 -0.12 -35.42 5.20
C CYS A 437 -0.13 -36.63 6.15
N THR A 438 0.69 -36.66 7.22
CA THR A 438 0.61 -37.73 8.25
C THR A 438 -0.50 -37.48 9.27
N VAL A 439 -0.61 -36.22 9.73
CA VAL A 439 -1.53 -35.80 10.80
C VAL A 439 -2.99 -35.88 10.35
N ARG A 440 -3.31 -35.34 9.15
CA ARG A 440 -4.64 -35.36 8.49
C ARG A 440 -5.85 -34.84 9.27
N THR A 441 -5.74 -34.54 10.57
CA THR A 441 -6.81 -34.03 11.44
C THR A 441 -6.22 -33.18 12.57
N PHE A 442 -6.93 -32.14 12.99
CA PHE A 442 -6.56 -31.32 14.16
C PHE A 442 -7.67 -31.37 15.21
N HIS A 443 -7.95 -32.54 15.78
CA HIS A 443 -9.03 -32.71 16.77
C HIS A 443 -8.86 -31.86 18.04
N TRP A 444 -7.61 -31.49 18.36
CA TRP A 444 -7.28 -30.61 19.49
C TRP A 444 -7.56 -29.13 19.22
N VAL A 445 -7.78 -28.74 17.96
CA VAL A 445 -8.06 -27.35 17.58
C VAL A 445 -9.59 -27.14 17.54
N PRO A 446 -10.15 -26.23 18.36
CA PRO A 446 -11.60 -26.00 18.37
C PRO A 446 -12.11 -25.46 17.02
N ALA A 447 -12.99 -26.20 16.34
CA ALA A 447 -13.58 -25.78 15.07
C ALA A 447 -14.30 -24.41 15.15
N ARG A 448 -14.88 -24.09 16.32
CA ARG A 448 -15.48 -22.77 16.59
C ARG A 448 -14.45 -21.64 16.52
N ALA A 449 -13.24 -21.85 17.04
CA ALA A 449 -12.17 -20.85 16.98
C ALA A 449 -11.73 -20.62 15.53
N ILE A 450 -11.52 -21.69 14.76
CA ILE A 450 -11.19 -21.57 13.33
C ILE A 450 -12.32 -20.91 12.54
N GLY A 451 -13.58 -21.25 12.83
CA GLY A 451 -14.74 -20.58 12.26
C GLY A 451 -14.78 -19.08 12.57
N PHE A 452 -14.39 -18.69 13.79
CA PHE A 452 -14.26 -17.30 14.19
C PHE A 452 -13.16 -16.57 13.39
N LEU A 453 -11.93 -17.11 13.33
CA LEU A 453 -10.83 -16.53 12.55
C LEU A 453 -11.18 -16.43 11.06
N ARG A 454 -11.79 -17.48 10.49
CA ARG A 454 -12.20 -17.55 9.08
C ARG A 454 -13.29 -16.54 8.73
N SER A 455 -14.20 -16.26 9.66
CA SER A 455 -15.31 -15.32 9.42
C SER A 455 -14.93 -13.86 9.62
N ARG A 456 -13.85 -13.59 10.39
CA ARG A 456 -13.42 -12.23 10.76
C ARG A 456 -11.92 -12.00 10.60
N PRO A 457 -11.33 -12.31 9.42
CA PRO A 457 -9.89 -12.30 9.26
C PRO A 457 -9.30 -10.91 9.47
N MET A 458 -9.98 -9.85 9.04
CA MET A 458 -9.45 -8.48 9.12
C MET A 458 -9.59 -7.90 10.51
N THR A 459 -10.71 -8.15 11.20
CA THR A 459 -10.86 -7.74 12.59
C THR A 459 -9.77 -8.39 13.47
N VAL A 460 -9.54 -9.70 13.31
CA VAL A 460 -8.49 -10.41 14.05
C VAL A 460 -7.10 -9.85 13.71
N TYR A 461 -6.83 -9.62 12.43
CA TYR A 461 -5.55 -9.08 11.99
C TYR A 461 -5.29 -7.67 12.54
N LEU A 462 -6.26 -6.77 12.51
CA LEU A 462 -6.11 -5.41 13.02
C LEU A 462 -5.94 -5.35 14.54
N VAL A 463 -6.61 -6.24 15.28
CA VAL A 463 -6.34 -6.42 16.72
C VAL A 463 -4.89 -6.84 16.93
N TYR A 464 -4.40 -7.81 16.16
CA TYR A 464 -3.00 -8.24 16.20
C TYR A 464 -2.03 -7.07 15.87
N VAL A 465 -2.30 -6.30 14.81
CA VAL A 465 -1.49 -5.11 14.46
C VAL A 465 -1.48 -4.10 15.61
N GLY A 466 -2.62 -3.85 16.25
CA GLY A 466 -2.71 -2.98 17.41
C GLY A 466 -1.86 -3.47 18.59
N LEU A 467 -1.85 -4.78 18.85
CA LEU A 467 -0.99 -5.39 19.88
C LEU A 467 0.49 -5.25 19.56
N VAL A 468 0.87 -5.44 18.29
CA VAL A 468 2.26 -5.27 17.84
C VAL A 468 2.71 -3.82 17.93
N LEU A 469 1.88 -2.86 17.53
CA LEU A 469 2.16 -1.43 17.67
C LEU A 469 2.30 -1.03 19.15
N LEU A 470 1.44 -1.56 20.02
CA LEU A 470 1.54 -1.34 21.46
C LEU A 470 2.87 -1.87 22.00
N TYR A 471 3.26 -3.09 21.64
CA TYR A 471 4.53 -3.69 22.04
C TYR A 471 5.74 -2.89 21.52
N ALA A 472 5.73 -2.49 20.24
CA ALA A 472 6.79 -1.69 19.64
C ALA A 472 6.91 -0.31 20.30
N GLY A 473 5.78 0.34 20.61
CA GLY A 473 5.78 1.59 21.36
C GLY A 473 6.40 1.44 22.75
N LEU A 474 6.00 0.40 23.50
CA LEU A 474 6.50 0.14 24.86
C LEU A 474 8.00 -0.19 24.91
N THR A 475 8.54 -0.75 23.83
CA THR A 475 9.95 -1.13 23.71
C THR A 475 10.81 -0.06 23.02
N SER A 476 10.21 1.05 22.58
CA SER A 476 10.92 2.17 21.95
C SER A 476 11.77 2.95 22.95
N SER A 477 12.73 3.76 22.45
CA SER A 477 13.61 4.61 23.27
C SER A 477 12.87 5.67 24.09
N VAL A 478 11.66 6.06 23.66
CA VAL A 478 10.77 7.01 24.36
C VAL A 478 9.97 6.31 25.47
N GLY A 479 9.92 4.97 25.45
CA GLY A 479 9.40 4.14 26.53
C GLY A 479 7.96 4.46 26.96
N LEU A 480 7.73 4.45 28.28
CA LEU A 480 6.43 4.68 28.89
C LEU A 480 5.94 6.14 28.78
N ASP A 481 6.82 7.10 28.51
CA ASP A 481 6.49 8.53 28.53
C ASP A 481 5.50 8.94 27.44
N TRP A 482 5.49 8.24 26.31
CA TRP A 482 4.47 8.46 25.28
C TRP A 482 3.09 7.96 25.72
N PHE A 483 3.03 6.89 26.53
CA PHE A 483 1.80 6.30 27.06
C PHE A 483 1.27 6.98 28.32
N THR A 484 2.06 7.81 29.00
CA THR A 484 1.54 8.62 30.12
C THR A 484 0.67 9.79 29.64
N ARG A 485 0.80 10.18 28.36
CA ARG A 485 0.02 11.28 27.77
C ARG A 485 -1.44 10.84 27.55
N PRO A 486 -2.44 11.54 28.14
CA PRO A 486 -3.85 11.16 27.98
C PRO A 486 -4.35 11.28 26.53
N ARG A 487 -3.75 12.18 25.74
CA ARG A 487 -4.04 12.33 24.30
C ARG A 487 -3.74 11.04 23.52
N THR A 488 -2.68 10.32 23.88
CA THR A 488 -2.29 9.06 23.24
C THR A 488 -3.36 7.98 23.42
N TRP A 489 -3.86 7.78 24.65
CA TRP A 489 -4.92 6.81 24.93
C TRP A 489 -6.25 7.16 24.28
N LEU A 490 -6.63 8.44 24.29
CA LEU A 490 -7.84 8.89 23.60
C LEU A 490 -7.75 8.57 22.10
N ALA A 491 -6.63 8.89 21.46
CA ALA A 491 -6.46 8.63 20.04
C ALA A 491 -6.42 7.13 19.71
N ILE A 492 -5.64 6.32 20.46
CA ILE A 492 -5.62 4.86 20.31
C ILE A 492 -7.03 4.28 20.45
N SER A 493 -7.80 4.73 21.45
CA SER A 493 -9.17 4.25 21.68
C SER A 493 -10.12 4.63 20.55
N MET A 494 -10.05 5.86 20.04
CA MET A 494 -10.89 6.32 18.92
C MET A 494 -10.57 5.57 17.63
N ILE A 495 -9.28 5.37 17.33
CA ILE A 495 -8.83 4.63 16.14
C ILE A 495 -9.27 3.18 16.23
N THR A 496 -9.00 2.53 17.37
CA THR A 496 -9.38 1.13 17.60
C THR A 496 -10.90 0.96 17.51
N ALA A 497 -11.67 1.86 18.13
CA ALA A 497 -13.13 1.83 18.05
C ALA A 497 -13.64 2.04 16.61
N ALA A 498 -13.12 3.03 15.88
CA ALA A 498 -13.52 3.31 14.51
C ALA A 498 -13.20 2.14 13.58
N ILE A 499 -12.00 1.56 13.71
CA ILE A 499 -11.57 0.40 12.93
C ILE A 499 -12.44 -0.82 13.27
N LEU A 500 -12.58 -1.17 14.55
CA LEU A 500 -13.39 -2.32 14.95
C LEU A 500 -14.83 -2.16 14.48
N VAL A 501 -15.47 -1.00 14.65
CA VAL A 501 -16.84 -0.76 14.20
C VAL A 501 -16.95 -0.89 12.68
N ALA A 502 -16.04 -0.27 11.91
CA ALA A 502 -16.05 -0.34 10.46
C ALA A 502 -15.89 -1.77 9.95
N PHE A 503 -14.97 -2.54 10.53
CA PHE A 503 -14.67 -3.89 10.09
C PHE A 503 -15.68 -4.93 10.58
N PHE A 504 -16.17 -4.82 11.81
CA PHE A 504 -17.30 -5.63 12.26
C PHE A 504 -18.52 -5.40 11.37
N TRP A 505 -18.80 -4.16 10.98
CA TRP A 505 -19.87 -3.86 10.04
C TRP A 505 -19.60 -4.42 8.64
N TYR A 506 -18.36 -4.30 8.16
CA TYR A 506 -17.93 -4.81 6.87
C TYR A 506 -18.04 -6.34 6.76
N GLU A 507 -17.58 -7.07 7.78
CA GLU A 507 -17.57 -8.53 7.85
C GLU A 507 -18.96 -9.12 8.12
N ARG A 508 -19.85 -8.37 8.80
CA ARG A 508 -21.27 -8.76 8.97
C ARG A 508 -22.10 -8.62 7.70
N ARG A 509 -21.64 -7.88 6.68
CA ARG A 509 -22.42 -7.68 5.45
C ARG A 509 -22.45 -8.98 4.62
N PRO A 510 -23.65 -9.47 4.25
CA PRO A 510 -23.80 -10.68 3.45
C PRO A 510 -22.95 -10.63 2.19
N ARG A 511 -22.32 -11.77 1.86
CA ARG A 511 -21.60 -11.98 0.60
C ARG A 511 -22.64 -12.12 -0.51
N PRO A 512 -22.82 -11.12 -1.37
CA PRO A 512 -23.76 -11.25 -2.45
C PRO A 512 -23.11 -12.14 -3.51
N VAL A 513 -23.71 -13.31 -3.71
CA VAL A 513 -23.27 -14.27 -4.72
C VAL A 513 -23.80 -13.75 -6.05
N ALA A 514 -22.95 -13.27 -6.96
CA ALA A 514 -23.41 -13.13 -8.34
C ALA A 514 -23.13 -14.42 -9.10
N ALA A 515 -24.17 -14.91 -9.75
CA ALA A 515 -24.04 -15.84 -10.86
C ALA A 515 -23.65 -15.02 -12.08
N LEU A 516 -22.51 -15.33 -12.71
CA LEU A 516 -22.29 -14.88 -14.08
C LEU A 516 -23.36 -15.52 -14.96
N VAL A 517 -23.95 -14.72 -15.85
CA VAL A 517 -24.98 -15.19 -16.78
C VAL A 517 -24.37 -15.14 -18.18
N GLY A 518 -24.00 -16.31 -18.70
CA GLY A 518 -23.64 -16.51 -20.10
C GLY A 518 -22.15 -16.78 -20.38
N PRO A 519 -21.84 -17.27 -21.60
CA PRO A 519 -20.48 -17.62 -22.00
C PRO A 519 -19.55 -16.41 -22.07
N VAL A 520 -18.30 -16.61 -21.65
CA VAL A 520 -17.27 -15.58 -21.62
C VAL A 520 -16.90 -15.17 -23.06
N ASN A 521 -17.10 -13.89 -23.39
CA ASN A 521 -16.60 -13.32 -24.64
C ASN A 521 -15.13 -12.89 -24.50
N GLY A 522 -14.40 -12.73 -25.62
CA GLY A 522 -12.98 -12.34 -25.58
C GLY A 522 -12.70 -11.03 -24.83
N VAL A 523 -13.66 -10.09 -24.86
CA VAL A 523 -13.61 -8.82 -24.12
C VAL A 523 -13.66 -9.04 -22.60
N GLN A 524 -14.47 -9.99 -22.15
CA GLN A 524 -14.61 -10.37 -20.74
C GLN A 524 -13.38 -11.14 -20.24
N ALA A 525 -12.83 -12.03 -21.07
CA ALA A 525 -11.57 -12.70 -20.76
C ALA A 525 -10.44 -11.68 -20.58
N LEU A 526 -10.33 -10.71 -21.48
CA LEU A 526 -9.35 -9.63 -21.35
C LEU A 526 -9.57 -8.76 -20.11
N ALA A 527 -10.81 -8.36 -19.83
CA ALA A 527 -11.13 -7.61 -18.62
C ALA A 527 -10.76 -8.40 -17.35
N CYS A 528 -10.92 -9.72 -17.38
CA CYS A 528 -10.53 -10.60 -16.29
C CYS A 528 -9.00 -10.62 -16.13
N VAL A 529 -8.25 -10.88 -17.21
CA VAL A 529 -6.77 -10.90 -17.20
C VAL A 529 -6.20 -9.57 -16.73
N LEU A 530 -6.67 -8.45 -17.28
CA LEU A 530 -6.26 -7.11 -16.84
C LEU A 530 -6.65 -6.86 -15.38
N GLY A 531 -7.85 -7.28 -14.99
CA GLY A 531 -8.35 -7.16 -13.62
C GLY A 531 -7.46 -7.89 -12.60
N VAL A 532 -7.09 -9.14 -12.89
CA VAL A 532 -6.17 -9.93 -12.07
C VAL A 532 -4.77 -9.34 -12.07
N GLY A 533 -4.26 -8.95 -13.24
CA GLY A 533 -2.92 -8.37 -13.39
C GLY A 533 -2.75 -7.10 -12.56
N TYR A 534 -3.67 -6.13 -12.71
CA TYR A 534 -3.64 -4.89 -11.94
C TYR A 534 -3.94 -5.08 -10.46
N ALA A 535 -4.84 -6.00 -10.09
CA ALA A 535 -5.06 -6.33 -8.69
C ALA A 535 -3.80 -6.89 -8.04
N THR A 536 -3.13 -7.84 -8.70
CA THR A 536 -1.88 -8.43 -8.23
C THR A 536 -0.76 -7.39 -8.16
N LEU A 537 -0.64 -6.54 -9.19
CA LEU A 537 0.32 -5.45 -9.22
C LEU A 537 0.10 -4.47 -8.07
N GLY A 538 -1.15 -4.09 -7.78
CA GLY A 538 -1.47 -3.22 -6.65
C GLY A 538 -1.15 -3.85 -5.30
N VAL A 539 -1.48 -5.14 -5.11
CA VAL A 539 -1.17 -5.88 -3.86
C VAL A 539 0.34 -6.01 -3.64
N LEU A 540 1.07 -6.50 -4.64
CA LEU A 540 2.53 -6.63 -4.56
C LEU A 540 3.21 -5.26 -4.46
N GLY A 541 2.69 -4.26 -5.17
CA GLY A 541 3.17 -2.89 -5.11
C GLY A 541 3.09 -2.33 -3.69
N PHE A 542 1.95 -2.48 -2.99
CA PHE A 542 1.85 -2.09 -1.58
C PHE A 542 2.76 -2.91 -0.67
N ALA A 543 3.00 -4.18 -0.99
CA ALA A 543 3.92 -5.02 -0.23
C ALA A 543 5.39 -4.55 -0.38
N VAL A 544 5.73 -3.94 -1.51
CA VAL A 544 7.05 -3.35 -1.78
C VAL A 544 7.17 -1.96 -1.19
N THR A 545 6.29 -1.02 -1.57
CA THR A 545 6.44 0.43 -1.28
C THR A 545 5.87 0.85 0.09
N GLY A 546 5.05 0.00 0.69
CA GLY A 546 4.11 0.40 1.74
C GLY A 546 3.10 1.44 1.27
N VAL A 547 2.36 2.00 2.23
CA VAL A 547 1.33 3.02 1.97
C VAL A 547 1.90 4.45 2.08
N THR A 548 3.07 4.61 2.70
CA THR A 548 3.62 5.91 3.11
C THR A 548 5.12 6.08 2.77
N TRP A 549 5.66 5.27 1.85
CA TRP A 549 7.08 5.30 1.42
C TRP A 549 8.13 4.92 2.48
N HIS A 550 7.72 4.30 3.59
CA HIS A 550 8.67 3.95 4.65
C HIS A 550 9.48 2.68 4.38
N ILE A 551 9.12 1.90 3.35
CA ILE A 551 9.63 0.53 3.16
C ILE A 551 9.87 0.30 1.67
N GLY A 552 11.08 -0.16 1.32
CA GLY A 552 11.37 -0.82 0.05
C GLY A 552 11.90 0.03 -1.12
N ALA A 553 12.47 -0.67 -2.10
CA ALA A 553 12.92 -0.09 -3.36
C ALA A 553 11.71 0.32 -4.22
N PRO A 554 11.75 1.46 -4.92
CA PRO A 554 10.60 2.01 -5.63
C PRO A 554 10.27 1.26 -6.93
N ALA A 555 10.72 0.01 -7.10
CA ALA A 555 10.54 -0.74 -8.33
C ALA A 555 10.16 -2.21 -8.13
N LEU A 556 9.18 -2.68 -8.90
CA LEU A 556 8.78 -4.07 -9.00
C LEU A 556 8.80 -4.47 -10.48
N LEU A 557 9.54 -5.53 -10.83
CA LEU A 557 9.67 -6.01 -12.21
C LEU A 557 10.11 -4.91 -13.20
N GLY A 558 10.97 -3.98 -12.76
CA GLY A 558 11.42 -2.84 -13.57
C GLY A 558 10.39 -1.72 -13.75
N MET A 559 9.19 -1.83 -13.17
CA MET A 559 8.24 -0.73 -13.06
C MET A 559 8.50 0.06 -11.79
N ALA A 560 8.61 1.37 -11.94
CA ALA A 560 8.60 2.27 -10.81
C ALA A 560 7.19 2.39 -10.24
N LEU A 561 7.06 2.09 -8.95
CA LEU A 561 5.79 2.09 -8.25
C LEU A 561 5.79 3.14 -7.14
N ASP A 562 4.65 3.80 -7.01
CA ASP A 562 4.33 4.70 -5.92
C ASP A 562 3.01 4.27 -5.24
N PRO A 563 2.79 4.61 -3.96
CA PRO A 563 1.58 4.21 -3.23
C PRO A 563 0.27 4.65 -3.89
N LEU A 564 0.25 5.79 -4.60
CA LEU A 564 -0.93 6.25 -5.33
C LEU A 564 -1.18 5.40 -6.58
N ALA A 565 -0.14 5.09 -7.36
CA ALA A 565 -0.20 4.16 -8.48
C ALA A 565 -0.67 2.77 -8.02
N ASN A 566 -0.14 2.26 -6.90
CA ASN A 566 -0.54 0.97 -6.33
C ASN A 566 -2.03 0.95 -5.92
N LEU A 567 -2.55 2.06 -5.37
CA LEU A 567 -3.98 2.20 -5.11
C LEU A 567 -4.78 2.16 -6.41
N ILE A 568 -4.33 2.90 -7.44
CA ILE A 568 -4.99 2.94 -8.74
C ILE A 568 -5.00 1.54 -9.36
N HIS A 569 -3.89 0.79 -9.33
CA HIS A 569 -3.82 -0.59 -9.80
C HIS A 569 -4.79 -1.49 -9.04
N LEU A 570 -4.79 -1.43 -7.71
CA LEU A 570 -5.68 -2.21 -6.87
C LEU A 570 -7.17 -1.89 -7.16
N MET A 571 -7.51 -0.60 -7.23
CA MET A 571 -8.85 -0.11 -7.55
C MET A 571 -9.30 -0.52 -8.96
N LEU A 572 -8.42 -0.37 -9.95
CA LEU A 572 -8.65 -0.73 -11.35
C LEU A 572 -8.85 -2.25 -11.51
N GLY A 573 -8.01 -3.04 -10.85
CA GLY A 573 -8.12 -4.50 -10.81
C GLY A 573 -9.47 -4.94 -10.24
N GLY A 574 -9.82 -4.43 -9.05
CA GLY A 574 -11.12 -4.68 -8.44
C GLY A 574 -12.31 -4.16 -9.26
N TYR A 575 -12.14 -3.04 -9.97
CA TYR A 575 -13.15 -2.47 -10.86
C TYR A 575 -13.43 -3.37 -12.05
N LEU A 576 -12.39 -3.81 -12.77
CA LEU A 576 -12.51 -4.68 -13.95
C LEU A 576 -13.12 -6.03 -13.58
N LEU A 577 -12.68 -6.64 -12.47
CA LEU A 577 -13.28 -7.88 -11.97
C LEU A 577 -14.76 -7.70 -11.61
N HIS A 578 -15.12 -6.56 -11.03
CA HIS A 578 -16.52 -6.24 -10.75
C HIS A 578 -17.35 -5.98 -12.03
N VAL A 579 -16.75 -5.41 -13.06
CA VAL A 579 -17.38 -5.24 -14.39
C VAL A 579 -17.65 -6.60 -15.05
N VAL A 580 -16.69 -7.54 -14.95
CA VAL A 580 -16.87 -8.94 -15.37
C VAL A 580 -17.98 -9.60 -14.58
N HIS A 581 -17.94 -9.48 -13.25
CA HIS A 581 -18.92 -10.09 -12.35
C HIS A 581 -20.35 -9.59 -12.56
N THR A 582 -20.51 -8.34 -13.00
CA THR A 582 -21.82 -7.74 -13.29
C THR A 582 -22.25 -7.86 -14.76
N GLY A 583 -21.47 -8.55 -15.60
CA GLY A 583 -21.77 -8.74 -17.03
C GLY A 583 -21.78 -7.44 -17.83
N LYS A 584 -21.03 -6.42 -17.41
CA LYS A 584 -21.02 -5.08 -18.04
C LYS A 584 -19.79 -4.80 -18.89
N SER A 585 -18.94 -5.80 -19.15
CA SER A 585 -17.76 -5.70 -20.01
C SER A 585 -18.10 -5.26 -21.44
N GLY A 586 -19.30 -5.59 -21.94
CA GLY A 586 -19.82 -5.15 -23.24
C GLY A 586 -20.37 -3.72 -23.26
N ARG A 587 -19.98 -2.83 -22.33
CA ARG A 587 -20.33 -1.40 -22.35
C ARG A 587 -19.09 -0.55 -22.61
N THR A 588 -19.28 0.60 -23.25
CA THR A 588 -18.20 1.56 -23.58
C THR A 588 -17.55 2.18 -22.34
N TRP A 589 -18.37 2.64 -21.38
CA TRP A 589 -17.88 3.41 -20.24
C TRP A 589 -16.82 2.70 -19.38
N PRO A 590 -16.93 1.39 -19.06
CA PRO A 590 -15.88 0.69 -18.35
C PRO A 590 -14.50 0.79 -18.96
N TRP A 591 -14.41 0.74 -20.28
CA TRP A 591 -13.13 0.81 -20.98
C TRP A 591 -12.60 2.24 -21.08
N LEU A 592 -13.46 3.24 -21.20
CA LEU A 592 -13.05 4.64 -21.09
C LEU A 592 -12.46 4.95 -19.70
N LEU A 593 -13.08 4.43 -18.64
CA LEU A 593 -12.60 4.61 -17.28
C LEU A 593 -11.28 3.86 -17.03
N THR A 594 -11.11 2.66 -17.61
CA THR A 594 -9.83 1.94 -17.60
C THR A 594 -8.72 2.75 -18.29
N ALA A 595 -9.00 3.36 -19.44
CA ALA A 595 -8.04 4.21 -20.14
C ALA A 595 -7.67 5.45 -19.30
N ALA A 596 -8.66 6.12 -18.71
CA ALA A 596 -8.44 7.25 -17.82
C ALA A 596 -7.61 6.87 -16.57
N ALA A 597 -7.83 5.67 -16.02
CA ALA A 597 -7.09 5.18 -14.88
C ALA A 597 -5.61 4.91 -15.15
N CYS A 598 -5.22 4.75 -16.42
CA CYS A 598 -3.82 4.59 -16.80
C CYS A 598 -3.06 5.93 -16.87
N VAL A 599 -3.76 7.08 -16.95
CA VAL A 599 -3.14 8.40 -17.12
C VAL A 599 -2.27 8.81 -15.92
N PRO A 600 -2.74 8.78 -14.67
CA PRO A 600 -1.90 9.20 -13.54
C PRO A 600 -0.60 8.41 -13.42
N PRO A 601 -0.59 7.06 -13.49
CA PRO A 601 0.66 6.29 -13.48
C PRO A 601 1.60 6.59 -14.65
N ILE A 602 1.09 6.97 -15.84
CA ILE A 602 1.93 7.39 -16.97
C ILE A 602 2.64 8.72 -16.67
N LEU A 603 1.95 9.64 -16.00
CA LEU A 603 2.49 10.96 -15.66
C LEU A 603 3.44 10.91 -14.46
N SER A 604 3.23 9.99 -13.51
CA SER A 604 4.06 9.88 -12.30
C SER A 604 5.25 8.92 -12.44
N THR A 605 5.18 7.93 -13.33
CA THR A 605 6.25 6.92 -13.44
C THR A 605 7.51 7.47 -14.09
N TRP A 606 8.66 7.19 -13.49
CA TRP A 606 9.98 7.43 -14.11
C TRP A 606 10.51 6.18 -14.86
N SER A 607 9.73 5.10 -14.93
CA SER A 607 10.17 3.85 -15.58
C SER A 607 9.65 3.73 -17.02
N PRO A 608 10.51 3.51 -18.03
CA PRO A 608 10.06 3.31 -19.41
C PRO A 608 9.11 2.12 -19.54
N PHE A 609 9.37 1.04 -18.79
CA PHE A 609 8.53 -0.14 -18.78
C PHE A 609 7.14 0.16 -18.21
N GLY A 610 7.05 0.95 -17.12
CA GLY A 610 5.78 1.42 -16.59
C GLY A 610 4.99 2.24 -17.61
N THR A 611 5.63 3.17 -18.33
CA THR A 611 4.97 3.95 -19.38
C THR A 611 4.41 3.06 -20.49
N VAL A 612 5.15 2.04 -20.92
CA VAL A 612 4.72 1.09 -21.96
C VAL A 612 3.51 0.26 -21.49
N VAL A 613 3.55 -0.29 -20.27
CA VAL A 613 2.45 -1.14 -19.75
C VAL A 613 1.14 -0.36 -19.63
N HIS A 614 1.19 0.84 -19.06
CA HIS A 614 0.00 1.68 -18.91
C HIS A 614 -0.48 2.26 -20.25
N GLY A 615 0.45 2.67 -21.13
CA GLY A 615 0.12 3.16 -22.46
C GLY A 615 -0.54 2.10 -23.33
N ALA A 616 -0.01 0.87 -23.34
CA ALA A 616 -0.59 -0.26 -24.06
C ALA A 616 -2.00 -0.58 -23.55
N THR A 617 -2.19 -0.61 -22.23
CA THR A 617 -3.52 -0.83 -21.62
C THR A 617 -4.50 0.27 -22.01
N ALA A 618 -4.09 1.55 -21.99
CA ALA A 618 -4.94 2.67 -22.38
C ALA A 618 -5.38 2.55 -23.85
N VAL A 619 -4.46 2.23 -24.76
CA VAL A 619 -4.75 2.04 -26.19
C VAL A 619 -5.73 0.88 -26.41
N VAL A 620 -5.48 -0.27 -25.77
CA VAL A 620 -6.37 -1.44 -25.85
C VAL A 620 -7.76 -1.12 -25.31
N ALA A 621 -7.85 -0.41 -24.19
CA ALA A 621 -9.12 -0.02 -23.60
C ALA A 621 -9.90 0.94 -24.53
N LEU A 622 -9.24 1.93 -25.12
CA LEU A 622 -9.87 2.84 -26.09
C LEU A 622 -10.34 2.09 -27.35
N ALA A 623 -9.55 1.15 -27.86
CA ALA A 623 -9.93 0.33 -29.01
C ALA A 623 -11.19 -0.52 -28.73
N ILE A 624 -11.28 -1.12 -27.54
CA ILE A 624 -12.45 -1.89 -27.13
C ILE A 624 -13.66 -0.99 -26.90
N ALA A 625 -13.47 0.18 -26.29
CA ALA A 625 -14.53 1.18 -26.14
C ALA A 625 -15.13 1.55 -27.52
N GLY A 626 -14.27 1.78 -28.51
CA GLY A 626 -14.66 2.02 -29.90
C GLY A 626 -15.42 0.83 -30.50
N HIS A 627 -14.86 -0.37 -30.43
CA HIS A 627 -15.45 -1.59 -30.96
C HIS A 627 -16.85 -1.87 -30.39
N VAL A 628 -16.99 -1.85 -29.06
CA VAL A 628 -18.26 -2.07 -28.36
C VAL A 628 -19.30 -1.03 -28.75
N THR A 629 -18.88 0.24 -28.92
CA THR A 629 -19.77 1.32 -29.36
C THR A 629 -20.29 1.08 -30.78
N VAL A 630 -19.40 0.73 -31.71
CA VAL A 630 -19.76 0.43 -33.11
C VAL A 630 -20.71 -0.76 -33.19
N VAL A 631 -20.41 -1.87 -32.50
CA VAL A 631 -21.28 -3.05 -32.47
C VAL A 631 -22.67 -2.67 -31.96
N ARG A 632 -22.75 -1.92 -30.85
CA ARG A 632 -24.03 -1.52 -30.27
C ARG A 632 -24.85 -0.60 -31.17
N ILE A 633 -24.21 0.32 -31.89
CA ILE A 633 -24.87 1.19 -32.88
C ILE A 633 -25.44 0.34 -34.02
N ARG A 634 -24.67 -0.61 -34.55
CA ARG A 634 -25.12 -1.53 -35.61
C ARG A 634 -26.31 -2.38 -35.16
N THR A 635 -26.26 -2.99 -33.97
CA THR A 635 -27.38 -3.81 -33.47
C THR A 635 -28.66 -2.98 -33.27
N LYS A 636 -28.55 -1.72 -32.83
CA LYS A 636 -29.72 -0.83 -32.75
C LYS A 636 -30.29 -0.52 -34.13
N ALA A 637 -29.44 -0.21 -35.11
CA ALA A 637 -29.88 0.07 -36.48
C ALA A 637 -30.59 -1.14 -37.12
N THR A 638 -30.10 -2.37 -36.90
CA THR A 638 -30.75 -3.58 -37.41
C THR A 638 -32.10 -3.86 -36.76
N VAL A 639 -32.28 -3.54 -35.47
CA VAL A 639 -33.58 -3.70 -34.79
C VAL A 639 -34.59 -2.67 -35.28
N VAL A 640 -34.17 -1.44 -35.56
CA VAL A 640 -35.03 -0.38 -36.12
C VAL A 640 -35.46 -0.67 -37.56
N ASN A 641 -34.62 -1.33 -38.36
CA ASN A 641 -34.97 -1.71 -39.73
C ASN A 641 -35.83 -2.98 -39.82
N ALA A 642 -36.00 -3.72 -38.72
CA ALA A 642 -36.73 -5.00 -38.67
C ALA A 642 -38.09 -4.92 -37.97
N GLY A 643 -38.44 -3.78 -37.38
CA GLY A 643 -39.75 -3.48 -36.80
C GLY A 643 -40.40 -2.33 -37.53
#